data_AF-A0A0L6JI95-F1
#
_entry.id   AF-A0A0L6JI95-F1
#
_cell.length_a   1.000
_cell.length_b   1.000
_cell.length_c   1.000
_cell.angle_alpha   90.00
_cell.angle_beta   90.00
_cell.angle_gamma   90.00
#
_symmetry.space_group_name_H-M   'P 1'
#
loop_
_entity.id
_entity.type
_entity.pdbx_description
1 polymer ?
#
loop_
_entity_poly.entity_id
_entity_poly.type
_entity_poly.pdbx_seq_one_letter_code
_entity_poly.pdbx_strand_id
1 'polypeptide(L)'
;MKCTYSLEELIGYLDGRMCDQEKEQLQKHLEICEDCRNHLAALKLTDGYIKEDVKNDGTTYLKVMESIDKSRYNEKKSKYKVGAVLFKLAPVLKPMAAVVLVIIIAAAALNNREQISDVLSSLEQMVLKHDETDKDDNKKEVKKSKFFKAEPTVGLKKATPPEGWSLSEDVVVKDAGNREQIIIKLYVKPDTSPISSKTATGEVLAFLDDGKDLYEIGNISNYGIIKTEIISQDLNKDGINEIVIKGQSGASSSLYKVIGLERASGRWLQLLDTNHTEVMDVDLDGDIELVTTSVGSLPPFVLIYEWYGDRFEKLDVAEATGNEYANLINRGTENIVFESGNKNGKHYYSYKNGELIETLLTKNVLEKNNITNAAFNTFVTKEVWGKQGPGENYDNVVKIPYGRVISVIGRYNKDAGWYLAKLTPELSNERTEVLLPENQTEFWLNLDSISTGFDHAVNFDECTVNDAVQFNSVITGKNRSDGTYHLKQLPDENSSTVSIASQGNLISVIRKDGQWSLIKIISGRAMTDYSDVGWIKNEDYAAYKPGIKVNQGFITRPFRIYDTTNPNSDYPPLDNILKSNVAPVTILLDRTTGTFGWTKVAGGFNGFIGWVKLKDIKSSFTSEEAQKLANPEIDLKSLTQKIKKEIEEWEDLNLCALDLGKQIKLTSKQRNELSDKLTAVTGYQVFDGGLTTFREAVYPFYTLQFLDGNGDFYMNEDTEPPYKYYKSSFCKFNFIVTGDDTLMIQIPDEKLVSYGLKREGPPIKFIKVNKEFIQHLKTLIPVTANIDKNSLNYLLNAVKVEVNGEQSDQPQQVYKAARVLNAFAREKLAPGKNKRIENKVIEFKFTFKDGSTEEVIVYEKHLSYRGMYIMLNGNPANIGGLLFTGYF
;
A
#
# COMPACT_ATOMS: atom_id res chain seq x y z
N MET A 1 17.86 -28.93 29.14
CA MET A 1 18.10 -29.16 27.69
C MET A 1 17.69 -27.90 26.95
N LYS A 2 18.38 -27.52 25.88
CA LYS A 2 17.99 -26.33 25.08
C LYS A 2 16.66 -26.65 24.37
N CYS A 3 15.64 -25.79 24.46
CA CYS A 3 14.39 -25.92 23.67
C CYS A 3 14.80 -25.68 22.21
N THR A 4 14.68 -26.72 21.40
CA THR A 4 15.11 -26.77 19.99
C THR A 4 13.98 -26.47 19.02
N TYR A 5 12.73 -26.43 19.51
CA TYR A 5 11.55 -26.23 18.68
C TYR A 5 11.17 -24.75 18.64
N SER A 6 11.02 -24.24 17.43
CA SER A 6 10.50 -22.90 17.11
C SER A 6 8.99 -22.80 17.37
N LEU A 7 8.48 -21.57 17.41
CA LEU A 7 7.05 -21.33 17.58
C LEU A 7 6.24 -21.89 16.40
N GLU A 8 6.80 -21.80 15.19
CA GLU A 8 6.22 -22.30 13.94
C GLU A 8 6.04 -23.83 13.99
N GLU A 9 7.00 -24.56 14.54
CA GLU A 9 6.91 -26.01 14.72
C GLU A 9 5.84 -26.40 15.75
N LEU A 10 5.69 -25.63 16.83
CA LEU A 10 4.61 -25.83 17.81
C LEU A 10 3.22 -25.55 17.21
N ILE A 11 3.11 -24.55 16.33
CA ILE A 11 1.87 -24.26 15.58
C ILE A 11 1.59 -25.38 14.58
N GLY A 12 2.60 -25.84 13.83
CA GLY A 12 2.49 -26.94 12.88
C GLY A 12 2.02 -28.25 13.54
N TYR A 13 2.43 -28.50 14.79
CA TYR A 13 1.94 -29.60 15.60
C TYR A 13 0.44 -29.48 15.95
N LEU A 14 -0.03 -28.29 16.33
CA LEU A 14 -1.45 -28.05 16.66
C LEU A 14 -2.36 -28.14 15.44
N ASP A 15 -1.87 -27.67 14.29
CA ASP A 15 -2.59 -27.69 13.02
C ASP A 15 -2.58 -29.08 12.34
N GLY A 16 -1.88 -30.06 12.91
CA GLY A 16 -1.76 -31.41 12.34
C GLY A 16 -0.93 -31.49 11.05
N ARG A 17 0.00 -30.55 10.84
CA ARG A 17 0.85 -30.48 9.64
C ARG A 17 2.18 -31.23 9.77
N MET A 18 2.53 -31.71 10.96
CA MET A 18 3.74 -32.51 11.21
C MET A 18 3.57 -33.97 10.80
N CYS A 19 4.64 -34.60 10.32
CA CYS A 19 4.62 -36.06 10.07
C CYS A 19 4.68 -36.85 11.40
N ASP A 20 4.31 -38.14 11.37
CA ASP A 20 4.20 -38.96 12.58
C ASP A 20 5.52 -39.04 13.38
N GLN A 21 6.65 -39.04 12.68
CA GLN A 21 7.98 -39.11 13.31
C GLN A 21 8.34 -37.82 14.05
N GLU A 22 8.07 -36.65 13.47
CA GLU A 22 8.28 -35.34 14.11
C GLU A 22 7.34 -35.15 15.30
N LYS A 23 6.10 -35.61 15.14
CA LYS A 23 5.08 -35.58 16.19
C LYS A 23 5.51 -36.36 17.42
N GLU A 24 6.08 -37.56 17.23
CA GLU A 24 6.58 -38.39 18.33
C GLU A 24 7.81 -37.76 19.01
N GLN A 25 8.71 -37.13 18.24
CA GLN A 25 9.88 -36.44 18.79
C GLN A 25 9.49 -35.21 19.61
N LEU A 26 8.52 -34.42 19.13
CA LEU A 26 8.02 -33.26 19.85
C LEU A 26 7.27 -33.68 21.12
N GLN A 27 6.48 -34.76 21.08
CA GLN A 27 5.82 -35.30 22.27
C GLN A 27 6.82 -35.70 23.37
N LYS A 28 7.88 -36.43 23.01
CA LYS A 28 8.97 -36.76 23.95
C LYS A 28 9.67 -35.52 24.49
N HIS A 29 9.81 -34.46 23.69
CA HIS A 29 10.37 -33.20 24.12
C HIS A 29 9.45 -32.44 25.10
N LEU A 30 8.14 -32.42 24.84
CA LEU A 30 7.14 -31.75 25.68
C LEU A 30 7.04 -32.37 27.09
N GLU A 31 7.34 -33.66 27.23
CA GLU A 31 7.43 -34.33 28.54
C GLU A 31 8.52 -33.73 29.44
N ILE A 32 9.61 -33.22 28.84
CA ILE A 32 10.81 -32.76 29.57
C ILE A 32 11.05 -31.24 29.51
N CYS A 33 10.45 -30.51 28.56
CA CYS A 33 10.63 -29.06 28.42
C CYS A 33 9.39 -28.27 28.86
N GLU A 34 9.53 -27.47 29.91
CA GLU A 34 8.47 -26.64 30.47
C GLU A 34 8.11 -25.44 29.58
N ASP A 35 9.11 -24.75 29.01
CA ASP A 35 8.91 -23.56 28.16
C ASP A 35 8.10 -23.88 26.90
N CYS A 36 8.53 -24.90 26.15
CA CYS A 36 7.87 -25.38 24.95
C CYS A 36 6.40 -25.84 25.29
N ARG A 37 6.15 -26.37 26.49
CA ARG A 37 4.80 -26.78 26.97
C ARG A 37 3.90 -25.58 27.32
N ASN A 38 4.46 -24.55 27.93
CA ASN A 38 3.74 -23.31 28.26
C ASN A 38 3.33 -22.57 26.99
N HIS A 39 4.21 -22.48 25.99
CA HIS A 39 3.87 -21.92 24.67
C HIS A 39 2.74 -22.70 23.99
N LEU A 40 2.82 -24.03 23.99
CA LEU A 40 1.76 -24.87 23.40
C LEU A 40 0.41 -24.70 24.12
N ALA A 41 0.41 -24.53 25.44
CA ALA A 41 -0.80 -24.26 26.22
C ALA A 41 -1.43 -22.90 25.88
N ALA A 42 -0.61 -21.85 25.71
CA ALA A 42 -1.07 -20.53 25.29
C ALA A 42 -1.66 -20.55 23.87
N LEU A 43 -1.02 -21.27 22.95
CA LEU A 43 -1.52 -21.45 21.59
C LEU A 43 -2.86 -22.20 21.56
N LYS A 44 -3.02 -23.26 22.37
CA LYS A 44 -4.30 -24.00 22.48
C LYS A 44 -5.44 -23.15 23.03
N LEU A 45 -5.16 -22.27 24.00
CA LEU A 45 -6.15 -21.32 24.50
C LEU A 45 -6.60 -20.36 23.39
N THR A 46 -5.65 -19.84 22.62
CA THR A 46 -5.91 -18.92 21.50
C THR A 46 -6.71 -19.60 20.39
N ASP A 47 -6.33 -20.83 20.02
CA ASP A 47 -7.06 -21.65 19.04
C ASP A 47 -8.48 -22.00 19.52
N GLY A 48 -8.66 -22.22 20.83
CA GLY A 48 -9.98 -22.38 21.46
C GLY A 48 -10.85 -21.13 21.31
N TYR A 49 -10.29 -19.94 21.54
CA TYR A 49 -11.02 -18.67 21.36
C TYR A 49 -11.35 -18.35 19.90
N ILE A 50 -10.52 -18.80 18.95
CA ILE A 50 -10.74 -18.59 17.52
C ILE A 50 -11.78 -19.58 16.97
N LYS A 51 -11.80 -20.82 17.48
CA LYS A 51 -12.74 -21.87 17.06
C LYS A 51 -14.09 -21.81 17.75
N GLU A 52 -14.20 -21.14 18.89
CA GLU A 52 -15.50 -20.75 19.41
C GLU A 52 -16.09 -19.69 18.48
N ASP A 53 -17.00 -20.12 17.60
CA ASP A 53 -17.94 -19.24 16.90
C ASP A 53 -18.71 -18.45 17.97
N VAL A 54 -18.16 -17.31 18.38
CA VAL A 54 -18.88 -16.34 19.20
C VAL A 54 -20.00 -15.84 18.32
N LYS A 55 -21.19 -16.45 18.50
CA LYS A 55 -22.45 -15.96 17.94
C LYS A 55 -22.63 -14.53 18.41
N ASN A 56 -22.22 -13.59 17.58
CA ASN A 56 -22.44 -12.18 17.81
C ASN A 56 -23.93 -11.92 17.58
N ASP A 57 -24.71 -12.01 18.65
CA ASP A 57 -26.17 -11.76 18.67
C ASP A 57 -26.54 -10.29 18.39
N GLY A 58 -25.58 -9.46 17.96
CA GLY A 58 -25.76 -8.03 17.74
C GLY A 58 -25.90 -7.21 19.04
N THR A 59 -25.88 -7.85 20.22
CA THR A 59 -26.06 -7.18 21.52
C THR A 59 -24.75 -6.93 22.26
N THR A 60 -23.62 -7.47 21.80
CA THR A 60 -22.31 -7.29 22.44
C THR A 60 -21.94 -5.82 22.61
N TYR A 61 -22.17 -4.99 21.59
CA TYR A 61 -21.97 -3.54 21.68
C TYR A 61 -22.91 -2.89 22.70
N LEU A 62 -24.16 -3.34 22.80
CA LEU A 62 -25.13 -2.84 23.79
C LEU A 62 -24.72 -3.19 25.22
N LYS A 63 -24.28 -4.43 25.46
CA LYS A 63 -23.78 -4.89 26.77
C LYS A 63 -22.51 -4.15 27.19
N VAL A 64 -21.62 -3.84 26.25
CA VAL A 64 -20.44 -2.98 26.51
C VAL A 64 -20.86 -1.54 26.79
N MET A 65 -21.85 -0.99 26.08
CA MET A 65 -22.36 0.36 26.31
C MET A 65 -23.17 0.48 27.62
N GLU A 66 -23.76 -0.62 28.10
CA GLU A 66 -24.46 -0.70 29.38
C GLU A 66 -23.52 -0.93 30.56
N SER A 67 -22.39 -1.62 30.36
CA SER A 67 -21.37 -1.84 31.40
C SER A 67 -20.45 -0.64 31.63
N ILE A 68 -20.43 0.32 30.71
CA ILE A 68 -19.79 1.62 30.93
C ILE A 68 -20.57 2.39 31.99
N ASP A 69 -19.94 2.63 33.14
CA ASP A 69 -20.49 3.42 34.23
C ASP A 69 -20.79 4.88 33.78
N LYS A 70 -22.05 5.12 33.43
CA LYS A 70 -22.56 6.41 32.95
C LYS A 70 -22.48 7.50 34.03
N SER A 71 -22.36 7.14 35.31
CA SER A 71 -22.24 8.11 36.41
C SER A 71 -20.88 8.83 36.37
N ARG A 72 -19.81 8.13 35.95
CA ARG A 72 -18.46 8.69 35.78
C ARG A 72 -18.37 9.83 34.76
N TYR A 73 -19.33 9.88 33.81
CA TYR A 73 -19.36 10.86 32.72
C TYR A 73 -20.41 11.96 32.87
N ASN A 74 -21.32 11.85 33.85
CA ASN A 74 -22.37 12.85 34.05
C ASN A 74 -21.93 14.05 34.91
N GLU A 75 -20.92 13.91 35.78
CA GLU A 75 -20.52 14.98 36.72
C GLU A 75 -19.66 16.12 36.13
N LYS A 76 -19.24 16.05 34.85
CA LYS A 76 -18.33 17.05 34.25
C LYS A 76 -18.89 17.82 33.04
N LYS A 77 -20.22 17.84 32.85
CA LYS A 77 -20.86 18.51 31.69
C LYS A 77 -20.61 20.02 31.58
N SER A 78 -20.33 20.74 32.68
CA SER A 78 -20.07 22.18 32.63
C SER A 78 -18.67 22.53 32.10
N LYS A 79 -17.63 21.79 32.51
CA LYS A 79 -16.24 22.02 32.07
C LYS A 79 -16.01 21.69 30.59
N TYR A 80 -16.70 20.67 30.07
CA TYR A 80 -16.60 20.30 28.65
C TYR A 80 -17.35 21.25 27.70
N LYS A 81 -18.44 21.90 28.14
CA LYS A 81 -19.12 22.92 27.33
C LYS A 81 -18.26 24.18 27.16
N VAL A 82 -17.54 24.60 28.20
CA VAL A 82 -16.63 25.75 28.13
C VAL A 82 -15.42 25.43 27.25
N GLY A 83 -14.86 24.22 27.36
CA GLY A 83 -13.77 23.75 26.50
C GLY A 83 -14.17 23.64 25.02
N ALA A 84 -15.38 23.15 24.72
CA ALA A 84 -15.86 23.03 23.33
C ALA A 84 -16.14 24.38 22.66
N VAL A 85 -16.58 25.39 23.43
CA VAL A 85 -16.75 26.76 22.91
C VAL A 85 -15.39 27.43 22.68
N LEU A 86 -14.42 27.24 23.58
CA LEU A 86 -13.04 27.73 23.40
C LEU A 86 -12.33 27.06 22.20
N PHE A 87 -12.53 25.76 21.99
CA PHE A 87 -11.99 25.05 20.83
C PHE A 87 -12.63 25.47 19.50
N LYS A 88 -13.93 25.80 19.48
CA LYS A 88 -14.60 26.32 18.29
C LYS A 88 -14.18 27.76 17.92
N LEU A 89 -13.72 28.55 18.89
CA LEU A 89 -13.25 29.92 18.67
C LEU A 89 -11.73 30.04 18.47
N ALA A 90 -10.97 28.96 18.72
CA ALA A 90 -9.52 28.90 18.54
C ALA A 90 -9.01 29.33 17.13
N PRO A 91 -9.70 29.03 16.00
CA PRO A 91 -9.28 29.49 14.68
C PRO A 91 -9.35 31.02 14.50
N VAL A 92 -10.22 31.69 15.25
CA VAL A 92 -10.44 33.15 15.19
C VAL A 92 -9.58 33.92 16.20
N LEU A 93 -9.28 33.30 17.35
CA LEU A 93 -8.47 33.91 18.41
C LEU A 93 -6.99 34.05 18.04
N LYS A 94 -6.44 33.13 17.23
CA LYS A 94 -5.03 33.18 16.78
C LYS A 94 -4.69 34.44 15.97
N PRO A 95 -5.43 34.80 14.90
CA PRO A 95 -5.17 36.05 14.18
C PRO A 95 -5.48 37.30 15.03
N MET A 96 -6.49 37.28 15.91
CA MET A 96 -6.76 38.41 16.81
C MET A 96 -5.63 38.64 17.83
N ALA A 97 -5.04 37.58 18.38
CA ALA A 97 -3.91 37.70 19.31
C ALA A 97 -2.68 38.31 18.61
N ALA A 98 -2.43 37.96 17.34
CA ALA A 98 -1.36 38.58 16.54
C ALA A 98 -1.63 40.07 16.29
N VAL A 99 -2.88 40.45 15.97
CA VAL A 99 -3.25 41.87 15.80
C VAL A 99 -3.11 42.66 17.10
N VAL A 100 -3.56 42.11 18.23
CA VAL A 100 -3.40 42.74 19.55
C VAL A 100 -1.92 42.87 19.92
N LEU A 101 -1.09 41.86 19.61
CA LEU A 101 0.36 41.92 19.84
C LEU A 101 1.02 43.02 18.99
N VAL A 102 0.64 43.16 17.72
CA VAL A 102 1.12 44.24 16.85
C VAL A 102 0.69 45.61 17.37
N ILE A 103 -0.53 45.75 17.89
CA ILE A 103 -1.00 47.00 18.50
C ILE A 103 -0.20 47.32 19.79
N ILE A 104 0.10 46.31 20.62
CA ILE A 104 0.92 46.48 21.82
C ILE A 104 2.36 46.87 21.45
N ILE A 105 2.95 46.23 20.43
CA ILE A 105 4.29 46.55 19.94
C ILE A 105 4.31 47.97 19.33
N ALA A 106 3.29 48.35 18.56
CA ALA A 106 3.17 49.70 18.01
C ALA A 106 3.02 50.76 19.11
N ALA A 107 2.21 50.49 20.14
CA ALA A 107 2.06 51.38 21.29
C ALA A 107 3.35 51.49 22.12
N ALA A 108 4.07 50.38 22.31
CA ALA A 108 5.37 50.36 22.97
C ALA A 108 6.45 51.10 22.14
N ALA A 109 6.43 50.96 20.82
CA ALA A 109 7.33 51.66 19.91
C ALA A 109 7.07 53.18 19.87
N LEU A 110 5.80 53.60 20.00
CA LEU A 110 5.45 55.01 20.12
C LEU A 110 5.90 55.62 21.46
N ASN A 111 5.92 54.84 22.55
CA ASN A 111 6.37 55.29 23.87
C ASN A 111 7.90 55.32 24.03
N ASN A 112 8.65 54.52 23.26
CA ASN A 112 10.11 54.39 23.38
C ASN A 112 10.85 54.89 22.13
N ARG A 113 10.36 55.97 21.52
CA ARG A 113 10.84 56.49 20.22
C ARG A 113 12.33 56.87 20.20
N GLU A 114 12.91 57.26 21.34
CA GLU A 114 14.34 57.64 21.41
C GLU A 114 15.29 56.42 21.38
N GLN A 115 14.91 55.27 21.96
CA GLN A 115 15.78 54.08 22.00
C GLN A 115 15.80 53.29 20.69
N ILE A 116 14.75 53.39 19.86
CA ILE A 116 14.68 52.66 18.58
C ILE A 116 15.56 53.30 17.52
N SER A 117 15.87 54.60 17.62
CA SER A 117 16.73 55.28 16.64
C SER A 117 18.19 54.82 16.72
N ASP A 118 18.69 54.53 17.93
CA ASP A 118 20.07 54.05 18.14
C ASP A 118 20.31 52.63 17.59
N VAL A 119 19.28 51.79 17.62
CA VAL A 119 19.34 50.41 17.08
C VAL A 119 19.35 50.43 15.55
N LEU A 120 18.59 51.32 14.91
CA LEU A 120 18.57 51.45 13.46
C LEU A 120 19.88 52.01 12.90
N SER A 121 20.51 52.97 13.58
CA SER A 121 21.84 53.47 13.19
C SER A 121 22.95 52.41 13.34
N SER A 122 22.80 51.48 14.28
CA SER A 122 23.74 50.36 14.46
C SER A 122 23.61 49.29 13.36
N LEU A 123 22.41 49.13 12.80
CA LEU A 123 22.13 48.21 11.69
C LEU A 123 22.64 48.75 10.35
N GLU A 124 22.52 50.05 10.08
CA GLU A 124 23.10 50.68 8.87
C GLU A 124 24.63 50.59 8.84
N GLN A 125 25.31 50.68 9.98
CA GLN A 125 26.77 50.51 10.05
C GLN A 125 27.25 49.07 9.85
N MET A 126 26.39 48.06 10.08
CA MET A 126 26.70 46.65 9.83
C MET A 126 26.57 46.28 8.35
N VAL A 127 25.68 46.94 7.60
CA VAL A 127 25.43 46.63 6.18
C VAL A 127 26.49 47.26 5.25
N LEU A 128 27.12 48.36 5.64
CA LEU A 128 28.12 49.05 4.82
C LEU A 128 29.55 48.46 4.88
N LYS A 129 29.80 47.44 5.71
CA LYS A 129 31.15 46.86 5.87
C LYS A 129 31.43 45.59 5.06
N HIS A 130 30.50 45.15 4.22
CA HIS A 130 30.62 43.84 3.56
C HIS A 130 30.89 43.85 2.05
N ASP A 131 31.09 45.01 1.42
CA ASP A 131 31.50 45.10 0.01
C ASP A 131 32.88 45.78 -0.09
N GLU A 132 33.94 45.00 0.10
CA GLU A 132 35.25 45.20 -0.56
C GLU A 132 36.17 44.05 -0.14
N THR A 133 36.34 43.05 -1.01
CA THR A 133 37.62 42.59 -1.58
C THR A 133 37.51 41.16 -2.09
N ASP A 134 37.66 41.02 -3.41
CA ASP A 134 38.05 39.79 -4.07
C ASP A 134 39.41 40.04 -4.74
N LYS A 135 40.25 38.99 -4.74
CA LYS A 135 41.51 38.72 -5.48
C LYS A 135 42.77 38.67 -4.63
N ASP A 136 43.24 37.44 -4.35
CA ASP A 136 44.56 36.99 -4.85
C ASP A 136 44.71 35.45 -4.80
N ASP A 137 45.42 34.91 -5.78
CA ASP A 137 45.81 33.50 -5.91
C ASP A 137 47.04 33.19 -5.03
N ASN A 138 46.93 32.20 -4.11
CA ASN A 138 47.92 31.13 -3.85
C ASN A 138 47.61 30.36 -2.56
N LYS A 139 47.74 29.02 -2.63
CA LYS A 139 47.76 28.03 -1.52
C LYS A 139 46.76 28.27 -0.38
N LYS A 140 45.57 27.64 -0.48
CA LYS A 140 44.62 27.52 0.63
C LYS A 140 45.22 26.67 1.75
N GLU A 141 45.71 27.30 2.81
CA GLU A 141 45.56 26.75 4.15
C GLU A 141 44.06 26.74 4.48
N VAL A 142 43.51 25.55 4.70
CA VAL A 142 42.14 25.37 5.20
C VAL A 142 42.06 26.01 6.58
N LYS A 143 41.35 27.14 6.69
CA LYS A 143 41.04 27.75 7.98
C LYS A 143 40.05 26.84 8.71
N LYS A 144 40.55 26.12 9.70
CA LYS A 144 39.80 25.18 10.56
C LYS A 144 38.56 25.81 11.20
N SER A 145 37.54 24.98 11.40
CA SER A 145 36.47 25.26 12.35
C SER A 145 37.03 25.22 13.78
N LYS A 146 36.52 26.08 14.67
CA LYS A 146 37.07 26.31 16.03
C LYS A 146 36.80 25.15 17.02
N PHE A 147 36.25 24.03 16.55
CA PHE A 147 35.58 23.03 17.39
C PHE A 147 36.28 21.67 17.47
N PHE A 148 37.28 21.42 16.63
CA PHE A 148 38.08 20.20 16.69
C PHE A 148 39.07 20.21 17.86
N LYS A 149 39.10 19.11 18.61
CA LYS A 149 40.01 18.90 19.74
C LYS A 149 40.94 17.72 19.45
N ALA A 150 42.24 17.91 19.65
CA ALA A 150 43.22 16.85 19.48
C ALA A 150 42.98 15.67 20.43
N GLU A 151 42.90 14.46 19.89
CA GLU A 151 42.90 13.23 20.67
C GLU A 151 44.34 12.83 21.03
N PRO A 152 44.56 12.30 22.25
CA PRO A 152 45.89 11.94 22.69
C PRO A 152 46.38 10.67 21.98
N THR A 153 47.53 10.77 21.34
CA THR A 153 48.28 9.60 20.87
C THR A 153 49.14 9.06 22.00
N VAL A 154 49.03 7.76 22.29
CA VAL A 154 49.76 7.12 23.40
C VAL A 154 50.72 6.07 22.85
N GLY A 155 52.01 6.21 23.12
CA GLY A 155 52.98 5.17 22.78
C GLY A 155 52.70 3.87 23.53
N LEU A 156 52.62 2.75 22.80
CA LEU A 156 52.40 1.44 23.41
C LEU A 156 53.58 1.06 24.29
N LYS A 157 53.27 0.49 25.46
CA LYS A 157 54.28 0.08 26.43
C LYS A 157 54.67 -1.37 26.18
N LYS A 158 55.97 -1.64 26.25
CA LYS A 158 56.47 -3.02 26.29
C LYS A 158 56.01 -3.67 27.59
N ALA A 159 55.34 -4.81 27.49
CA ALA A 159 54.81 -5.51 28.66
C ALA A 159 54.65 -7.00 28.38
N THR A 160 54.60 -7.78 29.45
CA THR A 160 54.18 -9.18 29.42
C THR A 160 52.72 -9.30 29.89
N PRO A 161 51.97 -10.30 29.41
CA PRO A 161 50.61 -10.55 29.88
C PRO A 161 50.57 -10.71 31.41
N PRO A 162 49.53 -10.19 32.10
CA PRO A 162 49.40 -10.35 33.54
C PRO A 162 49.26 -11.82 33.96
N GLU A 163 49.67 -12.14 35.19
CA GLU A 163 49.50 -13.48 35.74
C GLU A 163 48.02 -13.89 35.79
N GLY A 164 47.72 -15.14 35.43
CA GLY A 164 46.35 -15.67 35.37
C GLY A 164 45.62 -15.49 34.04
N TRP A 165 46.23 -14.83 33.06
CA TRP A 165 45.70 -14.73 31.69
C TRP A 165 46.30 -15.81 30.79
N SER A 166 45.47 -16.49 29.99
CA SER A 166 45.91 -17.53 29.05
C SER A 166 45.86 -17.03 27.62
N LEU A 167 46.92 -17.28 26.86
CA LEU A 167 46.91 -17.05 25.41
C LEU A 167 45.84 -17.93 24.79
N SER A 168 44.94 -17.32 24.02
CA SER A 168 43.84 -18.02 23.38
C SER A 168 43.98 -18.04 21.86
N GLU A 169 44.45 -16.95 21.24
CA GLU A 169 44.56 -16.86 19.77
C GLU A 169 45.69 -15.91 19.35
N ASP A 170 46.36 -16.24 18.26
CA ASP A 170 47.30 -15.37 17.54
C ASP A 170 46.64 -14.93 16.23
N VAL A 171 46.39 -13.64 16.07
CA VAL A 171 45.78 -13.05 14.88
C VAL A 171 46.86 -12.43 14.01
N VAL A 172 47.08 -12.99 12.81
CA VAL A 172 48.05 -12.45 11.84
C VAL A 172 47.39 -11.32 11.04
N VAL A 173 47.85 -10.09 11.26
CA VAL A 173 47.44 -8.90 10.52
C VAL A 173 48.45 -8.62 9.42
N LYS A 174 48.02 -8.62 8.16
CA LYS A 174 48.87 -8.36 7.01
C LYS A 174 48.94 -6.88 6.68
N ASP A 175 50.06 -6.48 6.09
CA ASP A 175 50.26 -5.14 5.49
C ASP A 175 50.04 -3.97 6.46
N ALA A 176 50.29 -4.16 7.76
CA ALA A 176 50.13 -3.14 8.79
C ALA A 176 51.47 -2.52 9.18
N GLY A 177 51.51 -1.19 9.34
CA GLY A 177 52.73 -0.47 9.74
C GLY A 177 53.91 -0.68 8.81
N ASN A 178 53.65 -0.85 7.50
CA ASN A 178 54.65 -1.13 6.46
C ASN A 178 55.46 -2.42 6.72
N ARG A 179 54.82 -3.42 7.34
CA ARG A 179 55.34 -4.77 7.52
C ARG A 179 54.42 -5.77 6.83
N GLU A 180 54.99 -6.81 6.24
CA GLU A 180 54.22 -7.87 5.57
C GLU A 180 53.24 -8.56 6.53
N GLN A 181 53.65 -8.75 7.79
CA GLN A 181 52.82 -9.37 8.82
C GLN A 181 53.18 -8.88 10.23
N ILE A 182 52.15 -8.73 11.05
CA ILE A 182 52.21 -8.44 12.49
C ILE A 182 51.29 -9.42 13.21
N ILE A 183 51.64 -9.85 14.42
CA ILE A 183 50.82 -10.78 15.19
C ILE A 183 50.17 -10.03 16.36
N ILE A 184 48.84 -10.07 16.45
CA ILE A 184 48.11 -9.65 17.65
C ILE A 184 47.80 -10.89 18.48
N LYS A 185 48.39 -10.97 19.68
CA LYS A 185 48.17 -12.04 20.64
C LYS A 185 47.01 -11.71 21.57
N LEU A 186 46.00 -12.58 21.58
CA LEU A 186 44.78 -12.42 22.36
C LEU A 186 44.81 -13.31 23.60
N TYR A 187 44.81 -12.67 24.76
CA TYR A 187 44.80 -13.32 26.06
C TYR A 187 43.40 -13.20 26.67
N VAL A 188 42.89 -14.30 27.21
CA VAL A 188 41.59 -14.33 27.89
C VAL A 188 41.80 -14.60 29.37
N LYS A 189 41.08 -13.88 30.21
CA LYS A 189 40.95 -14.20 31.62
C LYS A 189 39.80 -15.18 31.79
N PRO A 190 40.04 -16.43 32.23
CA PRO A 190 38.97 -17.38 32.45
C PRO A 190 38.02 -16.82 33.51
N ASP A 191 36.74 -16.67 33.16
CA ASP A 191 35.72 -16.43 34.17
C ASP A 191 35.53 -17.70 35.01
N THR A 192 34.93 -17.59 36.19
CA THR A 192 34.81 -18.65 37.23
C THR A 192 34.06 -19.95 36.82
N SER A 193 33.77 -20.15 35.53
CA SER A 193 33.20 -21.39 35.00
C SER A 193 34.19 -22.14 34.08
N PRO A 194 34.34 -23.47 34.23
CA PRO A 194 35.32 -24.26 33.48
C PRO A 194 34.98 -24.28 31.98
N ILE A 195 35.88 -23.73 31.17
CA ILE A 195 35.74 -23.55 29.72
C ILE A 195 36.20 -24.82 28.98
N SER A 196 35.37 -25.30 28.05
CA SER A 196 35.81 -26.12 26.91
C SER A 196 36.23 -25.20 25.75
N SER A 197 37.29 -25.58 25.06
CA SER A 197 38.27 -24.73 24.37
C SER A 197 37.86 -24.00 23.08
N LYS A 198 36.59 -23.62 22.87
CA LYS A 198 36.19 -22.81 21.69
C LYS A 198 35.16 -21.70 21.93
N THR A 199 34.74 -21.47 23.17
CA THR A 199 33.78 -20.40 23.52
C THR A 199 34.25 -19.67 24.76
N ALA A 200 35.50 -19.21 24.78
CA ALA A 200 36.04 -18.46 25.91
C ALA A 200 35.28 -17.13 26.04
N THR A 201 34.31 -17.10 26.95
CA THR A 201 33.58 -15.91 27.37
C THR A 201 34.35 -15.24 28.51
N GLY A 202 34.65 -13.96 28.39
CA GLY A 202 35.40 -13.21 29.40
C GLY A 202 36.09 -11.98 28.83
N GLU A 203 36.86 -11.30 29.68
CA GLU A 203 37.71 -10.18 29.26
C GLU A 203 38.84 -10.67 28.33
N VAL A 204 39.15 -9.88 27.30
CA VAL A 204 40.19 -10.14 26.31
C VAL A 204 41.18 -8.99 26.31
N LEU A 205 42.46 -9.31 26.57
CA LEU A 205 43.59 -8.39 26.41
C LEU A 205 44.30 -8.70 25.10
N ALA A 206 44.66 -7.64 24.37
CA ALA A 206 45.47 -7.74 23.16
C ALA A 206 46.90 -7.25 23.41
N PHE A 207 47.84 -7.95 22.80
CA PHE A 207 49.24 -7.55 22.71
C PHE A 207 49.70 -7.59 21.25
N LEU A 208 50.44 -6.58 20.83
CA LEU A 208 51.08 -6.53 19.52
C LEU A 208 52.48 -7.13 19.62
N ASP A 209 52.73 -8.20 18.86
CA ASP A 209 54.05 -8.80 18.68
C ASP A 209 54.59 -8.37 17.31
N ASP A 210 55.64 -7.54 17.35
CA ASP A 210 56.29 -7.04 16.14
C ASP A 210 57.50 -7.90 15.73
N GLY A 211 57.69 -9.05 16.36
CA GLY A 211 58.81 -9.96 16.16
C GLY A 211 60.09 -9.59 16.92
N LYS A 212 60.15 -8.40 17.54
CA LYS A 212 61.25 -7.99 18.44
C LYS A 212 60.77 -7.88 19.88
N ASP A 213 59.64 -7.22 20.07
CA ASP A 213 59.08 -6.89 21.37
C ASP A 213 57.57 -7.13 21.39
N LEU A 214 57.03 -7.32 22.60
CA LEU A 214 55.60 -7.44 22.85
C LEU A 214 55.07 -6.15 23.50
N TYR A 215 54.06 -5.54 22.87
CA TYR A 215 53.48 -4.26 23.28
C TYR A 215 52.04 -4.46 23.74
N GLU A 216 51.68 -3.90 24.89
CA GLU A 216 50.31 -3.96 25.40
C GLU A 216 49.40 -2.99 24.63
N ILE A 217 48.31 -3.52 24.07
CA ILE A 217 47.19 -2.73 23.51
C ILE A 217 46.11 -2.50 24.58
N GLY A 218 45.95 -3.46 25.50
CA GLY A 218 44.98 -3.39 26.61
C GLY A 218 43.71 -4.20 26.32
N ASN A 219 42.63 -3.88 27.04
CA ASN A 219 41.34 -4.57 26.89
C ASN A 219 40.70 -4.23 25.54
N ILE A 220 40.29 -5.25 24.81
CA ILE A 220 39.66 -5.14 23.50
C ILE A 220 38.27 -5.80 23.43
N SER A 221 37.86 -6.56 24.45
CA SER A 221 36.52 -7.16 24.55
C SER A 221 36.25 -7.62 25.98
N ASN A 222 35.00 -7.53 26.43
CA ASN A 222 34.50 -8.11 27.69
C ASN A 222 33.65 -9.37 27.45
N TYR A 223 33.44 -9.77 26.20
CA TYR A 223 32.53 -10.85 25.80
C TYR A 223 33.23 -11.96 25.03
N GLY A 224 34.54 -12.11 25.24
CA GLY A 224 35.35 -13.12 24.57
C GLY A 224 35.76 -12.74 23.16
N ILE A 225 36.47 -13.67 22.50
CA ILE A 225 37.15 -13.43 21.22
C ILE A 225 36.20 -13.48 20.02
N ILE A 226 35.12 -14.26 20.09
CA ILE A 226 34.19 -14.50 18.96
C ILE A 226 33.64 -13.20 18.36
N LYS A 227 33.59 -12.12 19.14
CA LYS A 227 33.08 -10.81 18.72
C LYS A 227 34.16 -9.73 18.63
N THR A 228 35.40 -10.16 18.40
CA THR A 228 36.52 -9.27 18.11
C THR A 228 36.82 -9.32 16.61
N GLU A 229 36.91 -8.16 15.98
CA GLU A 229 37.36 -7.99 14.61
C GLU A 229 38.69 -7.22 14.63
N ILE A 230 39.71 -7.73 13.94
CA ILE A 230 41.01 -7.08 13.80
C ILE A 230 41.33 -7.02 12.31
N ILE A 231 41.44 -5.81 11.77
CA ILE A 231 41.70 -5.57 10.36
C ILE A 231 42.84 -4.57 10.16
N SER A 232 43.35 -4.52 8.94
CA SER A 232 44.37 -3.58 8.49
C SER A 232 43.70 -2.61 7.52
N GLN A 233 43.75 -1.31 7.81
CA GLN A 233 43.11 -0.27 6.99
C GLN A 233 43.92 1.04 7.04
N ASP A 234 44.19 1.65 5.89
CA ASP A 234 44.77 2.99 5.78
C ASP A 234 43.70 4.03 6.10
N LEU A 235 43.67 4.49 7.36
CA LEU A 235 42.72 5.49 7.85
C LEU A 235 43.24 6.92 7.68
N ASN A 236 44.56 7.08 7.52
CA ASN A 236 45.21 8.39 7.46
C ASN A 236 45.63 8.83 6.04
N LYS A 237 45.44 7.94 5.05
CA LYS A 237 45.77 8.10 3.63
C LYS A 237 47.24 8.33 3.34
N ASP A 238 48.13 7.86 4.21
CA ASP A 238 49.59 7.98 4.04
C ASP A 238 50.20 6.78 3.28
N GLY A 239 49.37 5.82 2.86
CA GLY A 239 49.75 4.59 2.18
C GLY A 239 50.21 3.46 3.10
N ILE A 240 50.11 3.62 4.42
CA ILE A 240 50.38 2.60 5.43
C ILE A 240 49.10 2.29 6.18
N ASN A 241 48.74 1.01 6.24
CA ASN A 241 47.58 0.61 7.01
C ASN A 241 47.86 0.65 8.53
N GLU A 242 46.88 1.18 9.26
CA GLU A 242 46.72 1.01 10.70
C GLU A 242 46.09 -0.34 11.04
N ILE A 243 46.30 -0.79 12.28
CA ILE A 243 45.60 -1.93 12.85
C ILE A 243 44.36 -1.40 13.55
N VAL A 244 43.19 -1.80 13.05
CA VAL A 244 41.88 -1.44 13.60
C VAL A 244 41.34 -2.64 14.38
N ILE A 245 41.03 -2.42 15.65
CA ILE A 245 40.49 -3.45 16.54
C ILE A 245 39.10 -3.03 16.99
N LYS A 246 38.10 -3.85 16.70
CA LYS A 246 36.74 -3.71 17.22
C LYS A 246 36.44 -4.89 18.13
N GLY A 247 35.85 -4.66 19.29
CA GLY A 247 35.37 -5.76 20.12
C GLY A 247 34.24 -5.35 21.04
N GLN A 248 33.48 -6.30 21.56
CA GLN A 248 32.30 -5.99 22.36
C GLN A 248 32.67 -5.70 23.83
N SER A 249 32.34 -4.53 24.36
CA SER A 249 32.53 -4.19 25.79
C SER A 249 31.25 -4.26 26.63
N GLY A 250 30.07 -4.23 25.99
CA GLY A 250 28.74 -4.26 26.63
C GLY A 250 27.67 -4.82 25.70
N ALA A 251 26.48 -5.13 26.23
CA ALA A 251 25.35 -5.64 25.45
C ALA A 251 25.01 -4.76 24.23
N SER A 252 25.18 -3.45 24.36
CA SER A 252 24.97 -2.46 23.30
C SER A 252 26.23 -1.66 22.96
N SER A 253 27.41 -1.99 23.49
CA SER A 253 28.63 -1.19 23.34
C SER A 253 29.78 -2.02 22.78
N SER A 254 30.53 -1.43 21.85
CA SER A 254 31.79 -1.95 21.34
C SER A 254 32.93 -0.99 21.65
N LEU A 255 34.14 -1.53 21.80
CA LEU A 255 35.40 -0.82 21.79
C LEU A 255 35.89 -0.70 20.35
N TYR A 256 36.57 0.39 20.04
CA TYR A 256 37.21 0.65 18.76
C TYR A 256 38.56 1.30 19.01
N LYS A 257 39.64 0.61 18.64
CA LYS A 257 41.02 1.09 18.78
C LYS A 257 41.72 1.15 17.44
N VAL A 258 42.54 2.18 17.26
CA VAL A 258 43.42 2.33 16.08
C VAL A 258 44.86 2.36 16.55
N ILE A 259 45.67 1.42 16.04
CA ILE A 259 47.09 1.30 16.36
C ILE A 259 47.91 1.56 15.10
N GLY A 260 48.84 2.51 15.17
CA GLY A 260 49.71 2.88 14.06
C GLY A 260 51.18 2.84 14.42
N LEU A 261 52.05 2.87 13.40
CA LEU A 261 53.50 2.92 13.56
C LEU A 261 54.02 4.32 13.23
N GLU A 262 54.64 4.98 14.20
CA GLU A 262 55.28 6.27 13.98
C GLU A 262 56.57 6.08 13.16
N ARG A 263 56.59 6.54 11.91
CA ARG A 263 57.70 6.33 10.96
C ARG A 263 59.04 6.84 11.49
N ALA A 264 59.05 8.02 12.11
CA ALA A 264 60.27 8.70 12.52
C ALA A 264 61.00 7.94 13.65
N SER A 265 60.25 7.34 14.58
CA SER A 265 60.80 6.70 15.78
C SER A 265 60.75 5.16 15.71
N GLY A 266 59.95 4.60 14.79
CA GLY A 266 59.64 3.17 14.75
C GLY A 266 58.80 2.68 15.93
N ARG A 267 58.13 3.59 16.66
CA ARG A 267 57.33 3.25 17.84
C ARG A 267 55.88 2.99 17.48
N TRP A 268 55.30 1.97 18.09
CA TRP A 268 53.85 1.71 18.03
C TRP A 268 53.09 2.70 18.90
N LEU A 269 52.04 3.30 18.34
CA LEU A 269 51.17 4.27 18.99
C LEU A 269 49.72 3.76 18.98
N GLN A 270 49.01 3.91 20.09
CA GLN A 270 47.56 3.95 20.09
C GLN A 270 47.14 5.34 19.61
N LEU A 271 46.61 5.40 18.39
CA LEU A 271 46.19 6.63 17.71
C LEU A 271 44.78 7.05 18.13
N LEU A 272 43.90 6.09 18.40
CA LEU A 272 42.54 6.33 18.85
C LEU A 272 42.05 5.19 19.75
N ASP A 273 41.24 5.55 20.74
CA ASP A 273 40.59 4.64 21.69
C ASP A 273 39.19 5.17 22.03
N THR A 274 38.19 4.62 21.38
CA THR A 274 36.80 5.09 21.44
C THR A 274 35.84 3.90 21.49
N ASN A 275 34.54 4.18 21.56
CA ASN A 275 33.49 3.17 21.58
C ASN A 275 32.58 3.29 20.37
N HIS A 276 31.83 2.24 20.04
CA HIS A 276 30.73 2.22 19.06
C HIS A 276 30.95 3.15 17.85
N THR A 277 32.01 2.85 17.10
CA THR A 277 32.49 3.68 15.99
C THR A 277 32.28 3.00 14.66
N GLU A 278 31.76 3.76 13.72
CA GLU A 278 31.54 3.38 12.33
C GLU A 278 32.48 4.18 11.43
N VAL A 279 32.98 3.57 10.36
CA VAL A 279 33.80 4.25 9.33
C VAL A 279 32.85 4.64 8.20
N MET A 280 32.74 5.93 7.90
CA MET A 280 31.86 6.43 6.84
C MET A 280 32.38 7.75 6.28
N ASP A 281 32.12 7.99 5.00
CA ASP A 281 32.32 9.29 4.34
C ASP A 281 31.10 10.17 4.66
N VAL A 282 31.26 11.07 5.63
CA VAL A 282 30.18 11.84 6.24
C VAL A 282 29.74 12.99 5.35
N ASP A 283 30.69 13.62 4.65
CA ASP A 283 30.42 14.78 3.80
C ASP A 283 30.50 14.54 2.29
N LEU A 284 30.77 13.30 1.88
CA LEU A 284 30.81 12.80 0.50
C LEU A 284 31.95 13.38 -0.34
N ASP A 285 33.07 13.69 0.30
CA ASP A 285 34.26 14.18 -0.39
C ASP A 285 35.23 13.05 -0.80
N GLY A 286 34.95 11.81 -0.39
CA GLY A 286 35.78 10.62 -0.62
C GLY A 286 36.84 10.38 0.46
N ASP A 287 36.94 11.26 1.45
CA ASP A 287 37.61 11.03 2.72
C ASP A 287 36.70 10.24 3.67
N ILE A 288 37.31 9.58 4.65
CA ILE A 288 36.59 8.70 5.57
C ILE A 288 36.74 9.26 6.97
N GLU A 289 35.62 9.50 7.62
CA GLU A 289 35.58 9.89 9.02
C GLU A 289 35.24 8.68 9.89
N LEU A 290 35.64 8.76 11.15
CA LEU A 290 35.19 7.84 12.17
C LEU A 290 34.06 8.51 12.95
N VAL A 291 32.89 7.88 12.98
CA VAL A 291 31.72 8.41 13.68
C VAL A 291 31.38 7.52 14.87
N THR A 292 31.50 8.06 16.07
CA THR A 292 31.12 7.40 17.32
C THR A 292 29.75 7.91 17.77
N THR A 293 28.80 7.00 18.01
CA THR A 293 27.48 7.37 18.56
C THR A 293 27.21 6.70 19.90
N SER A 294 26.47 7.39 20.77
CA SER A 294 25.94 6.80 22.00
C SER A 294 25.01 5.62 21.70
N VAL A 295 25.01 4.63 22.58
CA VAL A 295 24.19 3.41 22.46
C VAL A 295 23.64 3.01 23.83
N GLY A 296 22.41 2.48 23.84
CA GLY A 296 21.75 2.06 25.07
C GLY A 296 21.22 3.22 25.90
N SER A 297 21.52 3.24 27.20
CA SER A 297 20.98 4.21 28.17
C SER A 297 21.85 5.45 28.39
N LEU A 298 22.93 5.62 27.61
CA LEU A 298 23.76 6.82 27.68
C LEU A 298 23.01 8.02 27.07
N PRO A 299 23.24 9.25 27.58
CA PRO A 299 22.76 10.47 26.93
C PRO A 299 23.21 10.51 25.46
N PRO A 300 22.37 10.96 24.53
CA PRO A 300 22.72 10.92 23.13
C PRO A 300 23.90 11.82 22.77
N PHE A 301 24.92 11.25 22.13
CA PHE A 301 26.05 12.00 21.59
C PHE A 301 26.48 11.45 20.23
N VAL A 302 27.11 12.32 19.46
CA VAL A 302 27.79 11.98 18.20
C VAL A 302 29.15 12.67 18.19
N LEU A 303 30.21 11.90 17.96
CA LEU A 303 31.58 12.37 17.83
C LEU A 303 32.09 12.01 16.43
N ILE A 304 32.69 12.98 15.74
CA ILE A 304 33.31 12.79 14.43
C ILE A 304 34.82 12.91 14.64
N TYR A 305 35.60 11.95 14.14
CA TYR A 305 37.05 11.99 14.17
C TYR A 305 37.62 12.07 12.76
N GLU A 306 38.51 13.02 12.57
CA GLU A 306 39.28 13.23 11.35
C GLU A 306 40.77 13.05 11.64
N TRP A 307 41.50 12.51 10.66
CA TRP A 307 42.96 12.47 10.75
C TRP A 307 43.55 13.84 10.42
N TYR A 308 44.38 14.38 11.31
CA TYR A 308 45.07 15.65 11.09
C TYR A 308 46.57 15.53 11.40
N GLY A 309 47.35 15.34 10.34
CA GLY A 309 48.81 15.29 10.39
C GLY A 309 49.33 14.03 11.09
N ASP A 310 49.42 14.07 12.43
CA ASP A 310 50.02 13.04 13.27
C ASP A 310 49.06 12.40 14.29
N ARG A 311 47.78 12.79 14.28
CA ARG A 311 46.77 12.35 15.26
C ARG A 311 45.35 12.49 14.73
N PHE A 312 44.41 11.87 15.42
CA PHE A 312 42.99 12.17 15.24
C PHE A 312 42.62 13.48 15.97
N GLU A 313 41.77 14.28 15.35
CA GLU A 313 41.06 15.38 16.01
C GLU A 313 39.57 15.02 16.08
N LYS A 314 38.94 15.34 17.20
CA LYS A 314 37.54 15.03 17.52
C LYS A 314 36.68 16.28 17.47
N LEU A 315 35.53 16.18 16.81
CA LEU A 315 34.41 17.11 16.87
C LEU A 315 33.27 16.48 17.66
N ASP A 316 32.86 17.11 18.76
CA ASP A 316 31.62 16.77 19.46
C ASP A 316 30.47 17.59 18.86
N VAL A 317 29.50 16.91 18.24
CA VAL A 317 28.40 17.57 17.52
C VAL A 317 27.52 18.40 18.45
N ALA A 318 27.28 17.92 19.68
CA ALA A 318 26.46 18.66 20.64
C ALA A 318 27.21 19.93 21.12
N GLU A 319 28.49 19.80 21.44
CA GLU A 319 29.31 20.94 21.86
C GLU A 319 29.47 21.97 20.74
N ALA A 320 29.78 21.52 19.52
CA ALA A 320 30.02 22.38 18.36
C ALA A 320 28.78 23.18 17.94
N THR A 321 27.58 22.65 18.21
CA THR A 321 26.31 23.32 17.92
C THR A 321 25.70 24.05 19.12
N GLY A 322 26.38 24.06 20.28
CA GLY A 322 25.90 24.70 21.50
C GLY A 322 24.68 24.02 22.13
N ASN A 323 24.56 22.71 21.97
CA ASN A 323 23.42 21.89 22.39
C ASN A 323 23.81 20.88 23.48
N GLU A 324 22.81 20.23 24.07
CA GLU A 324 22.97 19.30 25.21
C GLU A 324 23.11 17.83 24.76
N TYR A 325 22.61 17.49 23.57
CA TYR A 325 22.68 16.14 23.00
C TYR A 325 22.84 16.17 21.48
N ALA A 326 23.30 15.07 20.91
CA ALA A 326 23.29 14.85 19.47
C ALA A 326 22.88 13.41 19.12
N ASN A 327 22.11 13.24 18.05
CA ASN A 327 21.72 11.94 17.47
C ASN A 327 22.15 11.87 16.00
N LEU A 328 22.57 10.70 15.55
CA LEU A 328 22.72 10.41 14.12
C LEU A 328 21.37 9.91 13.59
N ILE A 329 20.69 10.68 12.73
CA ILE A 329 19.31 10.39 12.30
C ILE A 329 19.27 9.62 10.97
N ASN A 330 20.16 9.96 10.03
CA ASN A 330 20.21 9.33 8.72
C ASN A 330 21.57 8.67 8.50
N ARG A 331 21.55 7.36 8.22
CA ARG A 331 22.74 6.54 7.90
C ARG A 331 22.81 6.18 6.40
N GLY A 332 22.01 6.84 5.56
CA GLY A 332 22.03 6.64 4.11
C GLY A 332 23.30 7.23 3.47
N THR A 333 23.71 6.67 2.33
CA THR A 333 24.96 6.98 1.62
C THR A 333 25.02 8.36 0.96
N GLU A 334 23.93 9.14 0.96
CA GLU A 334 23.87 10.41 0.22
C GLU A 334 23.53 11.64 1.07
N ASN A 335 23.13 11.50 2.33
CA ASN A 335 22.80 12.63 3.20
C ASN A 335 22.85 12.24 4.69
N ILE A 336 24.04 12.28 5.30
CA ILE A 336 24.16 12.08 6.76
C ILE A 336 23.67 13.35 7.48
N VAL A 337 22.71 13.17 8.39
CA VAL A 337 22.07 14.26 9.14
C VAL A 337 22.13 13.98 10.63
N PHE A 338 22.59 14.99 11.37
CA PHE A 338 22.67 14.99 12.82
C PHE A 338 21.51 15.77 13.42
N GLU A 339 20.78 15.18 14.38
CA GLU A 339 19.96 15.94 15.32
C GLU A 339 20.89 16.52 16.37
N SER A 340 20.73 17.77 16.73
CA SER A 340 21.28 18.26 17.98
C SER A 340 20.33 19.25 18.63
N GLY A 341 20.18 19.17 19.95
CA GLY A 341 19.17 19.95 20.63
C GLY A 341 19.41 20.13 22.11
N ASN A 342 18.54 20.92 22.71
CA ASN A 342 18.47 21.19 24.14
C ASN A 342 16.99 21.41 24.53
N LYS A 343 16.74 21.86 25.75
CA LYS A 343 15.38 22.18 26.24
C LYS A 343 14.60 23.22 25.39
N ASN A 344 15.28 24.05 24.60
CA ASN A 344 14.66 25.10 23.79
C ASN A 344 14.21 24.60 22.40
N GLY A 345 14.62 23.40 22.00
CA GLY A 345 14.30 22.85 20.69
C GLY A 345 15.39 21.93 20.17
N LYS A 346 15.09 21.33 19.02
CA LYS A 346 16.03 20.49 18.27
C LYS A 346 16.26 21.09 16.91
N HIS A 347 17.49 20.97 16.46
CA HIS A 347 18.02 21.49 15.21
C HIS A 347 18.66 20.33 14.45
N TYR A 348 18.83 20.50 13.15
CA TYR A 348 19.40 19.48 12.29
C TYR A 348 20.63 20.04 11.60
N TYR A 349 21.65 19.21 11.45
CA TYR A 349 22.92 19.63 10.87
C TYR A 349 23.38 18.61 9.84
N SER A 350 23.97 19.08 8.74
CA SER A 350 24.79 18.28 7.85
C SER A 350 26.25 18.63 8.08
N TYR A 351 27.14 17.66 7.97
CA TYR A 351 28.58 17.88 8.05
C TYR A 351 29.14 18.05 6.64
N LYS A 352 29.89 19.13 6.40
CA LYS A 352 30.53 19.44 5.11
C LYS A 352 31.86 20.16 5.28
N ASN A 353 32.93 19.63 4.69
CA ASN A 353 34.27 20.22 4.67
C ASN A 353 34.75 20.64 6.08
N GLY A 354 34.63 19.77 7.08
CA GLY A 354 35.05 20.12 8.45
C GLY A 354 34.06 20.96 9.27
N GLU A 355 32.88 21.26 8.73
CA GLU A 355 31.89 22.16 9.37
C GLU A 355 30.50 21.55 9.50
N LEU A 356 29.82 21.84 10.62
CA LEU A 356 28.42 21.52 10.82
C LEU A 356 27.56 22.69 10.32
N ILE A 357 26.77 22.42 9.28
CA ILE A 357 25.87 23.38 8.65
C ILE A 357 24.45 23.05 9.08
N GLU A 358 23.77 23.98 9.74
CA GLU A 358 22.36 23.82 10.10
C GLU A 358 21.51 23.62 8.84
N THR A 359 20.69 22.59 8.83
CA THR A 359 19.80 22.20 7.74
C THR A 359 18.39 22.01 8.26
N LEU A 360 17.40 22.03 7.38
CA LEU A 360 16.03 21.66 7.73
C LEU A 360 15.86 20.17 7.49
N LEU A 361 15.55 19.38 8.53
CA LEU A 361 15.09 18.00 8.32
C LEU A 361 13.92 18.05 7.36
N THR A 362 14.02 17.30 6.25
CA THR A 362 13.02 17.09 5.20
C THR A 362 11.72 17.85 5.47
N LYS A 363 11.60 19.00 4.80
CA LYS A 363 10.40 19.86 4.84
C LYS A 363 9.14 18.99 4.81
N ASN A 364 8.41 18.96 5.92
CA ASN A 364 7.17 18.19 6.03
C ASN A 364 6.31 18.43 4.80
N VAL A 365 5.93 17.37 4.10
CA VAL A 365 5.03 17.47 2.96
C VAL A 365 3.68 17.96 3.44
N LEU A 366 3.30 19.13 2.96
CA LEU A 366 2.07 19.81 3.32
C LEU A 366 0.90 19.19 2.54
N GLU A 367 -0.32 19.42 3.03
CA GLU A 367 -1.57 19.04 2.34
C GLU A 367 -1.77 17.52 2.08
N LYS A 368 -0.95 16.62 2.66
CA LYS A 368 -1.08 15.16 2.46
C LYS A 368 -2.44 14.57 2.86
N ASN A 369 -3.14 15.23 3.79
CA ASN A 369 -4.48 14.82 4.24
C ASN A 369 -5.59 15.23 3.25
N ASN A 370 -5.27 16.01 2.21
CA ASN A 370 -6.20 16.54 1.21
C ASN A 370 -6.06 15.81 -0.13
N ILE A 371 -5.82 14.50 -0.10
CA ILE A 371 -5.74 13.65 -1.29
C ILE A 371 -6.97 12.75 -1.45
N THR A 372 -7.24 12.34 -2.67
CA THR A 372 -8.00 11.13 -3.00
C THR A 372 -6.99 10.03 -3.26
N ASN A 373 -7.28 8.80 -2.83
CA ASN A 373 -6.39 7.67 -3.04
C ASN A 373 -6.17 7.47 -4.55
N ALA A 374 -4.90 7.51 -4.95
CA ALA A 374 -4.46 7.27 -6.31
C ALA A 374 -3.08 6.64 -6.19
N ALA A 375 -3.02 5.32 -6.31
CA ALA A 375 -1.76 4.60 -6.30
C ALA A 375 -1.41 4.23 -7.74
N PHE A 376 -0.19 4.44 -8.22
CA PHE A 376 0.32 3.86 -9.47
C PHE A 376 1.81 4.17 -9.63
N ASN A 377 2.52 3.38 -10.44
CA ASN A 377 3.89 3.70 -10.80
C ASN A 377 3.92 4.52 -12.10
N THR A 378 4.80 5.49 -12.16
CA THR A 378 5.06 6.29 -13.35
C THR A 378 6.54 6.65 -13.41
N PHE A 379 6.93 7.43 -14.40
CA PHE A 379 8.27 8.00 -14.49
C PHE A 379 8.18 9.48 -14.81
N VAL A 380 9.25 10.18 -14.47
CA VAL A 380 9.42 11.60 -14.70
C VAL A 380 9.81 11.85 -16.15
N THR A 381 9.07 12.70 -16.86
CA THR A 381 9.22 12.95 -18.31
C THR A 381 10.19 14.09 -18.64
N LYS A 382 10.64 14.83 -17.62
CA LYS A 382 11.64 15.91 -17.68
C LYS A 382 12.22 16.09 -16.29
N GLU A 383 13.49 16.47 -16.17
CA GLU A 383 14.05 16.81 -14.86
C GLU A 383 13.17 17.83 -14.13
N VAL A 384 12.81 17.55 -12.89
CA VAL A 384 11.83 18.33 -12.12
C VAL A 384 12.20 18.35 -10.64
N TRP A 385 11.73 19.36 -9.92
CA TRP A 385 11.78 19.39 -8.47
C TRP A 385 10.48 18.89 -7.88
N GLY A 386 10.54 17.86 -7.04
CA GLY A 386 9.45 17.49 -6.13
C GLY A 386 9.23 18.62 -5.12
N LYS A 387 7.97 18.99 -4.90
CA LYS A 387 7.56 20.15 -4.10
C LYS A 387 7.08 19.73 -2.70
N GLN A 388 7.18 20.67 -1.75
CA GLN A 388 6.67 20.47 -0.38
C GLN A 388 5.13 20.46 -0.32
N GLY A 389 4.46 21.13 -1.26
CA GLY A 389 3.01 21.20 -1.35
C GLY A 389 2.53 21.21 -2.81
N PRO A 390 1.21 21.07 -3.05
CA PRO A 390 0.64 21.05 -4.39
C PRO A 390 0.59 22.48 -4.96
N GLY A 391 1.65 22.89 -5.66
CA GLY A 391 1.77 24.20 -6.29
C GLY A 391 3.22 24.61 -6.55
N GLU A 392 3.45 25.43 -7.57
CA GLU A 392 4.80 25.87 -7.94
C GLU A 392 5.45 26.79 -6.88
N ASN A 393 4.63 27.48 -6.09
CA ASN A 393 5.07 28.40 -5.03
C ASN A 393 5.58 27.69 -3.78
N TYR A 394 5.42 26.37 -3.68
CA TYR A 394 5.97 25.60 -2.57
C TYR A 394 7.47 25.36 -2.80
N ASP A 395 8.17 25.19 -1.68
CA ASP A 395 9.60 24.93 -1.70
C ASP A 395 9.93 23.59 -2.39
N ASN A 396 11.09 23.56 -3.03
CA ASN A 396 11.65 22.35 -3.59
C ASN A 396 12.15 21.43 -2.46
N VAL A 397 11.88 20.13 -2.59
CA VAL A 397 12.24 19.08 -1.61
C VAL A 397 13.31 18.17 -2.19
N VAL A 398 13.11 17.66 -3.41
CA VAL A 398 14.01 16.69 -4.04
C VAL A 398 14.11 16.96 -5.54
N LYS A 399 15.31 16.87 -6.09
CA LYS A 399 15.54 16.94 -7.53
C LYS A 399 15.35 15.56 -8.13
N ILE A 400 14.52 15.45 -9.16
CA ILE A 400 14.17 14.16 -9.77
C ILE A 400 14.57 14.19 -11.24
N PRO A 401 15.52 13.34 -11.66
CA PRO A 401 16.03 13.33 -13.02
C PRO A 401 15.01 12.74 -14.01
N TYR A 402 15.21 13.03 -15.29
CA TYR A 402 14.48 12.41 -16.39
C TYR A 402 14.52 10.88 -16.30
N GLY A 403 13.38 10.23 -16.54
CA GLY A 403 13.29 8.78 -16.59
C GLY A 403 13.19 8.11 -15.22
N ARG A 404 13.36 8.83 -14.10
CA ARG A 404 13.26 8.24 -12.74
C ARG A 404 11.87 7.65 -12.54
N VAL A 405 11.83 6.36 -12.22
CA VAL A 405 10.61 5.67 -11.79
C VAL A 405 10.22 6.14 -10.38
N ILE A 406 8.94 6.43 -10.18
CA ILE A 406 8.35 6.89 -8.93
C ILE A 406 7.01 6.20 -8.67
N SER A 407 6.57 6.19 -7.42
CA SER A 407 5.24 5.72 -7.02
C SER A 407 4.37 6.89 -6.63
N VAL A 408 3.29 7.12 -7.37
CA VAL A 408 2.20 8.01 -6.97
C VAL A 408 1.36 7.31 -5.91
N ILE A 409 1.01 8.03 -4.84
CA ILE A 409 0.25 7.52 -3.69
C ILE A 409 -1.01 8.35 -3.39
N GLY A 410 -1.17 9.51 -4.03
CA GLY A 410 -2.38 10.32 -3.90
C GLY A 410 -2.52 11.38 -4.97
N ARG A 411 -3.76 11.83 -5.18
CA ARG A 411 -4.09 12.96 -6.05
C ARG A 411 -4.70 14.08 -5.23
N TYR A 412 -4.27 15.33 -5.42
CA TYR A 412 -4.79 16.46 -4.65
C TYR A 412 -6.28 16.73 -4.93
N ASN A 413 -7.07 16.91 -3.88
CA ASN A 413 -8.53 17.08 -3.99
C ASN A 413 -8.95 18.43 -4.59
N LYS A 414 -8.15 19.48 -4.41
CA LYS A 414 -8.50 20.84 -4.89
C LYS A 414 -7.96 21.15 -6.28
N ASP A 415 -6.90 20.45 -6.69
CA ASP A 415 -6.31 20.59 -8.03
C ASP A 415 -5.90 19.21 -8.55
N ALA A 416 -6.66 18.75 -9.52
CA ALA A 416 -6.50 17.48 -10.21
C ALA A 416 -5.13 17.29 -10.90
N GLY A 417 -4.36 18.37 -11.09
CA GLY A 417 -3.04 18.37 -11.71
C GLY A 417 -1.88 18.05 -10.78
N TRP A 418 -2.10 17.92 -9.46
CA TRP A 418 -1.03 17.64 -8.50
C TRP A 418 -1.16 16.26 -7.87
N TYR A 419 -0.03 15.56 -7.81
CA TYR A 419 0.08 14.21 -7.28
C TYR A 419 1.11 14.14 -6.16
N LEU A 420 0.73 13.46 -5.08
CA LEU A 420 1.64 13.06 -4.02
C LEU A 420 2.33 11.77 -4.46
N ALA A 421 3.65 11.78 -4.47
CA ALA A 421 4.48 10.66 -4.91
C ALA A 421 5.65 10.42 -3.98
N LYS A 422 6.28 9.26 -4.10
CA LYS A 422 7.52 8.86 -3.42
C LYS A 422 8.48 8.21 -4.42
N LEU A 423 9.76 8.17 -4.08
CA LEU A 423 10.74 7.43 -4.87
C LEU A 423 10.48 5.92 -4.77
N THR A 424 10.64 5.17 -5.87
CA THR A 424 10.64 3.71 -5.79
C THR A 424 11.94 3.22 -5.15
N PRO A 425 11.88 2.20 -4.28
CA PRO A 425 13.05 1.66 -3.58
C PRO A 425 14.09 1.06 -4.52
N GLU A 426 15.33 1.04 -4.07
CA GLU A 426 16.46 0.47 -4.80
C GLU A 426 16.74 -0.95 -4.30
N LEU A 427 17.28 -1.80 -5.17
CA LEU A 427 17.72 -3.14 -4.81
C LEU A 427 19.23 -3.21 -4.76
N SER A 428 19.73 -3.85 -3.72
CA SER A 428 21.11 -4.28 -3.65
C SER A 428 21.39 -5.36 -4.70
N ASN A 429 22.67 -5.61 -4.94
CA ASN A 429 23.11 -6.72 -5.79
C ASN A 429 22.65 -8.10 -5.26
N GLU A 430 22.32 -8.20 -3.96
CA GLU A 430 21.84 -9.43 -3.32
C GLU A 430 20.31 -9.57 -3.34
N ARG A 431 19.61 -8.74 -4.12
CA ARG A 431 18.13 -8.71 -4.19
C ARG A 431 17.45 -8.31 -2.88
N THR A 432 18.20 -7.76 -1.93
CA THR A 432 17.63 -7.15 -0.74
C THR A 432 17.19 -5.74 -1.08
N GLU A 433 15.96 -5.40 -0.70
CA GLU A 433 15.51 -4.01 -0.79
C GLU A 433 16.41 -3.17 0.11
N VAL A 434 17.05 -2.17 -0.50
CA VAL A 434 17.71 -1.11 0.25
C VAL A 434 16.57 -0.28 0.82
N LEU A 435 16.23 -0.56 2.08
CA LEU A 435 15.19 0.14 2.80
C LEU A 435 15.50 1.63 2.78
N LEU A 436 14.74 2.35 1.95
CA LEU A 436 14.67 3.79 2.04
C LEU A 436 14.04 4.10 3.42
N PRO A 437 14.70 4.87 4.32
CA PRO A 437 14.14 5.17 5.63
C PRO A 437 12.70 5.71 5.54
N GLU A 438 11.86 5.46 6.56
CA GLU A 438 10.40 5.74 6.55
C GLU A 438 10.02 7.20 6.21
N ASN A 439 11.00 8.11 6.23
CA ASN A 439 10.92 9.53 5.90
C ASN A 439 11.47 9.89 4.51
N GLN A 440 11.75 8.93 3.62
CA GLN A 440 12.22 9.22 2.26
C GLN A 440 11.12 9.73 1.34
N THR A 441 11.03 11.06 1.38
CA THR A 441 10.54 12.03 0.41
C THR A 441 9.29 11.60 -0.32
N GLU A 442 8.18 11.61 0.43
CA GLU A 442 6.96 12.07 -0.21
C GLU A 442 7.23 13.48 -0.80
N PHE A 443 6.68 13.76 -1.98
CA PHE A 443 6.75 15.07 -2.60
C PHE A 443 5.56 15.24 -3.54
N TRP A 444 5.26 16.50 -3.85
CA TRP A 444 4.26 16.84 -4.84
C TRP A 444 4.88 17.04 -6.22
N LEU A 445 4.24 16.49 -7.25
CA LEU A 445 4.58 16.74 -8.64
C LEU A 445 3.34 17.13 -9.42
N ASN A 446 3.55 17.98 -10.42
CA ASN A 446 2.54 18.30 -11.39
C ASN A 446 2.43 17.18 -12.45
N LEU A 447 1.21 16.88 -12.89
CA LEU A 447 0.88 15.90 -13.92
C LEU A 447 1.71 16.10 -15.20
N ASP A 448 2.03 17.35 -15.57
CA ASP A 448 2.81 17.69 -16.77
C ASP A 448 4.29 17.27 -16.68
N SER A 449 4.74 16.78 -15.52
CA SER A 449 6.11 16.32 -15.28
C SER A 449 6.24 14.81 -15.16
N ILE A 450 5.12 14.10 -15.25
CA ILE A 450 5.06 12.64 -15.16
C ILE A 450 4.33 12.09 -16.39
N SER A 451 4.61 10.84 -16.75
CA SER A 451 3.81 10.17 -17.76
C SER A 451 2.42 9.86 -17.21
N THR A 452 1.42 9.77 -18.10
CA THR A 452 0.16 9.10 -17.77
C THR A 452 0.51 7.76 -17.15
N GLY A 453 0.07 7.56 -15.90
CA GLY A 453 0.42 6.38 -15.12
C GLY A 453 0.21 5.12 -15.93
N PHE A 454 1.15 4.19 -15.80
CA PHE A 454 0.89 2.86 -16.31
C PHE A 454 0.06 2.18 -15.24
N ASP A 455 -1.17 1.82 -15.60
CA ASP A 455 -2.09 1.14 -14.71
C ASP A 455 -1.35 0.00 -14.00
N HIS A 456 -1.78 -0.20 -12.75
CA HIS A 456 -1.16 -1.05 -11.75
C HIS A 456 -0.52 -2.30 -12.34
N ALA A 457 0.59 -2.69 -11.74
CA ALA A 457 0.83 -4.08 -11.38
C ALA A 457 -0.08 -5.12 -12.05
N VAL A 458 0.48 -5.91 -12.95
CA VAL A 458 -0.20 -7.14 -13.36
C VAL A 458 -0.22 -8.07 -12.16
N ASN A 459 -1.32 -8.02 -11.41
CA ASN A 459 -1.62 -8.92 -10.32
C ASN A 459 -2.03 -10.28 -10.90
N PHE A 460 -1.58 -11.36 -10.28
CA PHE A 460 -2.02 -12.70 -10.64
C PHE A 460 -3.55 -12.87 -10.66
N ASP A 461 -4.25 -12.34 -9.64
CA ASP A 461 -5.70 -12.53 -9.48
C ASP A 461 -6.56 -11.58 -10.35
N GLU A 462 -5.98 -10.46 -10.78
CA GLU A 462 -6.68 -9.36 -11.46
C GLU A 462 -6.11 -9.00 -12.84
N CYS A 463 -5.13 -9.75 -13.35
CA CYS A 463 -4.54 -9.56 -14.68
C CYS A 463 -5.63 -9.55 -15.75
N THR A 464 -5.86 -8.43 -16.42
CA THR A 464 -6.83 -8.38 -17.53
C THR A 464 -6.23 -8.97 -18.80
N VAL A 465 -7.07 -9.37 -19.76
CA VAL A 465 -6.62 -9.77 -21.10
C VAL A 465 -5.90 -8.61 -21.77
N ASN A 466 -6.36 -7.37 -21.56
CA ASN A 466 -5.66 -6.19 -22.06
C ASN A 466 -4.25 -6.06 -21.47
N ASP A 467 -4.06 -6.36 -20.19
CA ASP A 467 -2.72 -6.42 -19.59
C ASP A 467 -1.87 -7.51 -20.25
N ALA A 468 -2.40 -8.72 -20.35
CA ALA A 468 -1.69 -9.87 -20.90
C ALA A 468 -1.24 -9.66 -22.37
N VAL A 469 -2.04 -8.96 -23.18
CA VAL A 469 -1.70 -8.59 -24.58
C VAL A 469 -0.47 -7.69 -24.65
N GLN A 470 -0.23 -6.86 -23.64
CA GLN A 470 0.94 -5.97 -23.63
C GLN A 470 2.26 -6.74 -23.44
N PHE A 471 2.23 -7.93 -22.84
CA PHE A 471 3.40 -8.80 -22.65
C PHE A 471 3.76 -9.57 -23.92
N ASN A 472 4.14 -8.83 -24.96
CA ASN A 472 4.40 -9.33 -26.30
C ASN A 472 5.90 -9.43 -26.65
N SER A 473 6.78 -9.18 -25.68
CA SER A 473 8.23 -9.19 -25.84
C SER A 473 8.88 -10.11 -24.82
N VAL A 474 10.11 -10.55 -25.10
CA VAL A 474 10.85 -11.53 -24.29
C VAL A 474 12.31 -11.13 -24.16
N ILE A 475 12.88 -11.31 -22.96
CA ILE A 475 14.31 -11.12 -22.71
C ILE A 475 15.08 -12.29 -23.35
N THR A 476 15.96 -11.99 -24.32
CA THR A 476 16.48 -13.03 -25.24
C THR A 476 17.78 -13.69 -24.79
N GLY A 477 18.54 -13.10 -23.88
CA GLY A 477 19.77 -13.73 -23.39
C GLY A 477 21.04 -13.44 -24.22
N LYS A 478 20.96 -12.65 -25.29
CA LYS A 478 22.04 -12.57 -26.30
C LYS A 478 23.38 -12.04 -25.75
N ASN A 479 23.36 -11.27 -24.66
CA ASN A 479 24.51 -10.47 -24.23
C ASN A 479 25.07 -10.86 -22.85
N ARG A 480 24.48 -11.84 -22.13
CA ARG A 480 24.91 -12.21 -20.76
C ARG A 480 24.92 -13.71 -20.53
N SER A 481 26.02 -14.22 -19.98
CA SER A 481 26.25 -15.65 -19.74
C SER A 481 25.48 -16.22 -18.55
N ASP A 482 25.12 -15.38 -17.58
CA ASP A 482 24.37 -15.77 -16.37
C ASP A 482 22.84 -15.75 -16.57
N GLY A 483 22.37 -15.27 -17.72
CA GLY A 483 20.95 -15.13 -18.04
C GLY A 483 20.19 -14.13 -17.15
N THR A 484 20.89 -13.26 -16.42
CA THR A 484 20.29 -12.31 -15.45
C THR A 484 20.44 -10.86 -15.91
N TYR A 485 19.37 -10.08 -15.78
CA TYR A 485 19.26 -8.71 -16.30
C TYR A 485 18.82 -7.76 -15.19
N HIS A 486 19.57 -6.68 -14.98
CA HIS A 486 19.27 -5.67 -13.99
C HIS A 486 18.44 -4.56 -14.64
N LEU A 487 17.20 -4.42 -14.19
CA LEU A 487 16.36 -3.29 -14.59
C LEU A 487 16.84 -2.05 -13.83
N LYS A 488 17.13 -0.99 -14.56
CA LYS A 488 17.73 0.24 -14.04
C LYS A 488 16.67 1.26 -13.67
N GLN A 489 16.98 2.13 -12.72
CA GLN A 489 16.03 3.18 -12.32
C GLN A 489 15.98 4.36 -13.29
N LEU A 490 17.09 4.61 -13.98
CA LEU A 490 17.24 5.58 -15.05
C LEU A 490 17.68 4.85 -16.34
N PRO A 491 17.48 5.45 -17.52
CA PRO A 491 18.05 4.94 -18.77
C PRO A 491 19.57 5.17 -18.84
N ASP A 492 20.29 4.63 -17.86
CA ASP A 492 21.73 4.75 -17.65
C ASP A 492 22.29 3.43 -17.07
N GLU A 493 23.44 2.99 -17.59
CA GLU A 493 24.12 1.76 -17.16
C GLU A 493 24.57 1.84 -15.69
N ASN A 494 24.97 3.04 -15.25
CA ASN A 494 25.49 3.27 -13.90
C ASN A 494 24.38 3.50 -12.87
N SER A 495 23.12 3.58 -13.30
CA SER A 495 21.99 3.72 -12.40
C SER A 495 21.83 2.49 -11.50
N SER A 496 21.28 2.72 -10.29
CA SER A 496 20.83 1.67 -9.37
C SER A 496 19.84 0.71 -10.01
N THR A 497 19.81 -0.52 -9.50
CA THR A 497 18.90 -1.59 -9.93
C THR A 497 17.57 -1.45 -9.19
N VAL A 498 16.46 -1.51 -9.91
CA VAL A 498 15.09 -1.51 -9.33
C VAL A 498 14.44 -2.88 -9.32
N SER A 499 14.80 -3.75 -10.26
CA SER A 499 14.39 -5.15 -10.29
C SER A 499 15.36 -6.00 -11.09
N ILE A 500 15.27 -7.30 -10.95
CA ILE A 500 16.08 -8.27 -11.66
C ILE A 500 15.15 -9.17 -12.46
N ALA A 501 15.42 -9.24 -13.76
CA ALA A 501 14.73 -10.10 -14.71
C ALA A 501 15.66 -11.23 -15.18
N SER A 502 15.06 -12.29 -15.71
CA SER A 502 15.77 -13.46 -16.23
C SER A 502 15.50 -13.64 -17.72
N GLN A 503 16.45 -14.25 -18.43
CA GLN A 503 16.24 -14.70 -19.81
C GLN A 503 14.97 -15.55 -19.91
N GLY A 504 14.14 -15.24 -20.89
CA GLY A 504 12.85 -15.88 -21.12
C GLY A 504 11.68 -15.23 -20.40
N ASN A 505 11.90 -14.21 -19.54
CA ASN A 505 10.80 -13.43 -18.98
C ASN A 505 10.02 -12.72 -20.09
N LEU A 506 8.69 -12.74 -19.95
CA LEU A 506 7.80 -11.95 -20.78
C LEU A 506 7.77 -10.52 -20.24
N ILE A 507 7.80 -9.55 -21.14
CA ILE A 507 7.83 -8.13 -20.80
C ILE A 507 6.82 -7.35 -21.62
N SER A 508 6.27 -6.31 -21.01
CA SER A 508 5.53 -5.25 -21.70
C SER A 508 6.46 -4.06 -21.90
N VAL A 509 6.64 -3.64 -23.15
CA VAL A 509 7.44 -2.46 -23.48
C VAL A 509 6.54 -1.25 -23.38
N ILE A 510 6.79 -0.43 -22.38
CA ILE A 510 5.98 0.74 -22.08
C ILE A 510 6.40 1.92 -22.94
N ARG A 511 7.71 2.14 -23.05
CA ARG A 511 8.31 3.26 -23.78
C ARG A 511 9.69 2.88 -24.28
N LYS A 512 10.11 3.50 -25.40
CA LYS A 512 11.47 3.40 -25.95
C LYS A 512 12.09 4.79 -26.03
N ASP A 513 13.27 4.96 -25.45
CA ASP A 513 14.06 6.19 -25.49
C ASP A 513 15.50 5.86 -25.88
N GLY A 514 15.85 6.15 -27.14
CA GLY A 514 17.19 5.87 -27.67
C GLY A 514 17.53 4.37 -27.60
N GLN A 515 18.58 4.03 -26.87
CA GLN A 515 19.04 2.65 -26.66
C GLN A 515 18.35 1.92 -25.49
N TRP A 516 17.50 2.62 -24.73
CA TRP A 516 16.81 2.10 -23.56
C TRP A 516 15.31 1.96 -23.80
N SER A 517 14.70 1.02 -23.10
CA SER A 517 13.26 0.87 -23.01
C SER A 517 12.83 0.79 -21.56
N LEU A 518 11.78 1.52 -21.21
CA LEU A 518 11.09 1.32 -19.96
C LEU A 518 10.15 0.12 -20.15
N ILE A 519 10.34 -0.90 -19.31
CA ILE A 519 9.61 -2.16 -19.43
C ILE A 519 8.91 -2.51 -18.12
N LYS A 520 7.84 -3.28 -18.24
CA LYS A 520 7.12 -3.92 -17.14
C LYS A 520 7.38 -5.42 -17.22
N ILE A 521 7.70 -6.07 -16.10
CA ILE A 521 7.91 -7.52 -16.00
C ILE A 521 6.91 -8.16 -15.04
N ILE A 522 6.53 -9.41 -15.28
CA ILE A 522 5.76 -10.20 -14.31
C ILE A 522 6.74 -10.60 -13.20
N SER A 523 6.61 -10.03 -12.00
CA SER A 523 7.51 -10.33 -10.89
C SER A 523 7.22 -11.72 -10.33
N GLY A 524 8.26 -12.51 -10.07
CA GLY A 524 8.16 -13.81 -9.39
C GLY A 524 8.20 -13.70 -7.87
N ARG A 525 8.24 -12.49 -7.30
CA ARG A 525 8.30 -12.28 -5.85
C ARG A 525 6.93 -12.56 -5.24
N ALA A 526 6.86 -13.62 -4.44
CA ALA A 526 5.64 -14.14 -3.83
C ALA A 526 4.94 -13.21 -2.82
N MET A 527 5.40 -11.97 -2.61
CA MET A 527 4.94 -11.15 -1.47
C MET A 527 4.24 -9.83 -1.82
N THR A 528 4.25 -9.38 -3.07
CA THR A 528 3.47 -8.20 -3.45
C THR A 528 3.08 -8.39 -4.92
N ASP A 529 1.78 -8.40 -5.22
CA ASP A 529 1.20 -8.69 -6.54
C ASP A 529 1.50 -7.62 -7.62
N TYR A 530 2.70 -7.05 -7.62
CA TYR A 530 3.10 -5.95 -8.48
C TYR A 530 4.12 -6.40 -9.52
N SER A 531 3.81 -6.10 -10.78
CA SER A 531 4.80 -6.12 -11.85
C SER A 531 5.89 -5.08 -11.57
N ASP A 532 7.14 -5.47 -11.68
CA ASP A 532 8.24 -4.52 -11.53
C ASP A 532 8.41 -3.70 -12.82
N VAL A 533 8.81 -2.44 -12.66
CA VAL A 533 9.02 -1.50 -13.77
C VAL A 533 10.43 -0.94 -13.70
N GLY A 534 11.16 -0.98 -14.81
CA GLY A 534 12.49 -0.40 -14.90
C GLY A 534 13.04 -0.38 -16.33
N TRP A 535 14.20 0.24 -16.48
CA TRP A 535 14.85 0.44 -17.78
C TRP A 535 15.74 -0.75 -18.15
N ILE A 536 15.69 -1.16 -19.41
CA ILE A 536 16.56 -2.19 -19.99
C ILE A 536 17.08 -1.72 -21.35
N LYS A 537 18.20 -2.25 -21.83
CA LYS A 537 18.67 -1.98 -23.20
C LYS A 537 17.79 -2.67 -24.24
N ASN A 538 17.63 -1.99 -25.37
CA ASN A 538 16.83 -2.47 -26.50
C ASN A 538 17.37 -3.77 -27.13
N GLU A 539 18.67 -4.03 -27.00
CA GLU A 539 19.33 -5.23 -27.53
C GLU A 539 19.13 -6.49 -26.66
N ASP A 540 18.71 -6.32 -25.41
CA ASP A 540 18.56 -7.43 -24.46
C ASP A 540 17.22 -8.17 -24.60
N TYR A 541 16.26 -7.58 -25.30
CA TYR A 541 14.95 -8.17 -25.55
C TYR A 541 14.58 -8.16 -27.04
N ALA A 542 13.57 -8.96 -27.40
CA ALA A 542 12.97 -8.94 -28.73
C ALA A 542 11.46 -9.16 -28.64
N ALA A 543 10.73 -8.77 -29.68
CA ALA A 543 9.33 -9.17 -29.83
C ALA A 543 9.24 -10.70 -29.82
N TYR A 544 8.28 -11.23 -29.06
CA TYR A 544 8.07 -12.66 -28.95
C TYR A 544 7.64 -13.23 -30.32
N LYS A 545 8.19 -14.39 -30.66
CA LYS A 545 7.81 -15.20 -31.82
C LYS A 545 7.74 -16.66 -31.40
N PRO A 546 6.81 -17.46 -31.98
CA PRO A 546 6.78 -18.89 -31.75
C PRO A 546 8.17 -19.53 -31.93
N GLY A 547 8.58 -20.34 -30.96
CA GLY A 547 9.91 -20.97 -30.93
C GLY A 547 10.93 -20.26 -30.04
N ILE A 548 10.70 -19.01 -29.61
CA ILE A 548 11.54 -18.39 -28.57
C ILE A 548 11.19 -19.02 -27.22
N LYS A 549 12.22 -19.47 -26.49
CA LYS A 549 12.07 -20.05 -25.16
C LYS A 549 11.65 -18.96 -24.16
N VAL A 550 10.59 -19.23 -23.43
CA VAL A 550 10.08 -18.38 -22.34
C VAL A 550 10.08 -19.16 -21.04
N ASN A 551 10.13 -18.45 -19.92
CA ASN A 551 9.98 -19.00 -18.57
C ASN A 551 8.68 -18.50 -17.90
N GLN A 552 7.84 -17.79 -18.64
CA GLN A 552 6.58 -17.21 -18.20
C GLN A 552 5.53 -17.38 -19.30
N GLY A 553 4.27 -17.31 -18.93
CA GLY A 553 3.14 -17.36 -19.84
C GLY A 553 1.84 -16.99 -19.13
N PHE A 554 0.73 -17.29 -19.78
CA PHE A 554 -0.61 -17.05 -19.29
C PHE A 554 -1.42 -18.33 -19.44
N ILE A 555 -2.18 -18.66 -18.40
CA ILE A 555 -3.27 -19.64 -18.49
C ILE A 555 -4.58 -18.91 -18.70
N THR A 556 -5.54 -19.56 -19.35
CA THR A 556 -6.83 -18.96 -19.73
C THR A 556 -8.00 -19.77 -19.18
N ARG A 557 -9.13 -19.13 -18.90
CA ARG A 557 -10.35 -19.80 -18.44
C ARG A 557 -10.93 -20.75 -19.52
N PRO A 558 -11.50 -21.93 -19.18
CA PRO A 558 -11.46 -22.57 -17.86
C PRO A 558 -10.03 -22.98 -17.49
N PHE A 559 -9.61 -22.64 -16.26
CA PHE A 559 -8.24 -22.86 -15.82
C PHE A 559 -7.99 -24.34 -15.56
N ARG A 560 -7.35 -25.02 -16.52
CA ARG A 560 -7.03 -26.46 -16.46
C ARG A 560 -5.69 -26.69 -15.77
N ILE A 561 -5.74 -26.81 -14.46
CA ILE A 561 -4.58 -27.10 -13.60
C ILE A 561 -4.82 -28.44 -12.91
N TYR A 562 -3.75 -29.19 -12.71
CA TYR A 562 -3.78 -30.56 -12.25
C TYR A 562 -2.73 -30.75 -11.15
N ASP A 563 -3.04 -31.56 -10.13
CA ASP A 563 -2.09 -31.86 -9.06
C ASP A 563 -0.92 -32.73 -9.56
N THR A 564 -1.20 -33.55 -10.57
CA THR A 564 -0.20 -34.40 -11.26
C THR A 564 -0.33 -34.24 -12.78
N THR A 565 0.53 -34.91 -13.56
CA THR A 565 0.40 -34.97 -15.03
C THR A 565 -0.77 -35.84 -15.51
N ASN A 566 -1.67 -36.27 -14.60
CA ASN A 566 -2.90 -36.96 -14.92
C ASN A 566 -4.05 -35.95 -15.13
N PRO A 567 -4.71 -35.92 -16.30
CA PRO A 567 -5.83 -35.01 -16.56
C PRO A 567 -7.09 -35.30 -15.72
N ASN A 568 -7.11 -36.40 -14.97
CA ASN A 568 -8.17 -36.73 -14.03
C ASN A 568 -7.78 -36.44 -12.57
N SER A 569 -6.58 -35.89 -12.32
CA SER A 569 -6.21 -35.47 -10.97
C SER A 569 -6.95 -34.20 -10.60
N ASP A 570 -7.52 -34.19 -9.39
CA ASP A 570 -8.24 -33.05 -8.86
C ASP A 570 -7.24 -31.96 -8.44
N TYR A 571 -7.48 -30.74 -8.90
CA TYR A 571 -6.86 -29.54 -8.36
C TYR A 571 -7.97 -28.61 -7.89
N PRO A 572 -7.79 -27.87 -6.77
CA PRO A 572 -8.79 -26.91 -6.33
C PRO A 572 -9.17 -25.95 -7.47
N PRO A 573 -10.47 -25.76 -7.76
CA PRO A 573 -10.89 -24.93 -8.88
C PRO A 573 -10.47 -23.48 -8.64
N LEU A 574 -9.58 -22.96 -9.49
CA LEU A 574 -9.14 -21.56 -9.42
C LEU A 574 -10.21 -20.56 -9.86
N ASP A 575 -11.31 -21.01 -10.48
CA ASP A 575 -12.37 -20.14 -10.98
C ASP A 575 -13.03 -19.28 -9.91
N ASN A 576 -12.97 -19.71 -8.64
CA ASN A 576 -13.48 -18.95 -7.50
C ASN A 576 -12.46 -17.96 -6.92
N ILE A 577 -11.19 -18.09 -7.29
CA ILE A 577 -10.07 -17.29 -6.78
C ILE A 577 -9.72 -16.19 -7.79
N LEU A 578 -9.59 -16.58 -9.07
CA LEU A 578 -9.18 -15.69 -10.16
C LEU A 578 -10.35 -14.83 -10.65
N LYS A 579 -10.21 -13.50 -10.54
CA LYS A 579 -11.25 -12.55 -10.97
C LYS A 579 -11.28 -12.35 -12.48
N SER A 580 -10.19 -12.66 -13.18
CA SER A 580 -10.03 -12.48 -14.64
C SER A 580 -10.20 -13.77 -15.45
N ASN A 581 -10.22 -13.64 -16.78
CA ASN A 581 -10.20 -14.75 -17.75
C ASN A 581 -8.78 -15.21 -18.11
N VAL A 582 -7.75 -14.48 -17.66
CA VAL A 582 -6.33 -14.83 -17.80
C VAL A 582 -5.64 -14.78 -16.46
N ALA A 583 -4.60 -15.58 -16.29
CA ALA A 583 -3.70 -15.47 -15.14
C ALA A 583 -2.24 -15.68 -15.58
N PRO A 584 -1.31 -14.81 -15.17
CA PRO A 584 0.11 -14.94 -15.49
C PRO A 584 0.73 -16.09 -14.69
N VAL A 585 1.59 -16.89 -15.28
CA VAL A 585 2.25 -18.02 -14.62
C VAL A 585 3.74 -18.04 -14.92
N THR A 586 4.52 -18.46 -13.92
CA THR A 586 5.93 -18.80 -14.09
C THR A 586 6.05 -20.28 -14.42
N ILE A 587 6.80 -20.61 -15.46
CA ILE A 587 7.07 -21.98 -15.91
C ILE A 587 8.26 -22.50 -15.10
N LEU A 588 7.99 -23.45 -14.21
CA LEU A 588 9.01 -24.16 -13.45
C LEU A 588 9.60 -25.25 -14.34
N LEU A 589 10.78 -25.00 -14.90
CA LEU A 589 11.47 -25.97 -15.75
C LEU A 589 11.89 -27.19 -14.93
N ASP A 590 11.10 -28.26 -14.98
CA ASP A 590 11.54 -29.57 -14.50
C ASP A 590 12.41 -30.22 -15.60
N ARG A 591 13.73 -30.15 -15.43
CA ARG A 591 14.70 -30.80 -16.32
C ARG A 591 14.72 -32.34 -16.15
N THR A 592 14.02 -32.88 -15.15
CA THR A 592 14.17 -34.29 -14.74
C THR A 592 13.01 -35.20 -15.15
N THR A 593 11.84 -34.67 -15.50
CA THR A 593 10.70 -35.50 -15.90
C THR A 593 10.36 -35.30 -17.38
N GLY A 594 10.69 -36.30 -18.20
CA GLY A 594 10.36 -36.38 -19.63
C GLY A 594 8.85 -36.54 -19.92
N THR A 595 8.01 -35.73 -19.28
CA THR A 595 6.55 -35.75 -19.45
C THR A 595 6.18 -34.97 -20.71
N PHE A 596 6.12 -35.69 -21.84
CA PHE A 596 5.76 -35.14 -23.14
C PHE A 596 4.45 -34.32 -23.05
N GLY A 597 4.57 -32.99 -23.23
CA GLY A 597 3.44 -32.07 -23.35
C GLY A 597 2.91 -31.47 -22.04
N TRP A 598 3.58 -31.69 -20.90
CA TRP A 598 3.22 -31.12 -19.60
C TRP A 598 4.32 -30.21 -19.06
N THR A 599 3.93 -29.24 -18.23
CA THR A 599 4.89 -28.43 -17.49
C THR A 599 4.32 -28.02 -16.14
N LYS A 600 5.21 -27.81 -15.17
CA LYS A 600 4.85 -27.36 -13.85
C LYS A 600 4.86 -25.83 -13.85
N VAL A 601 3.84 -25.22 -13.28
CA VAL A 601 3.71 -23.76 -13.22
C VAL A 601 3.49 -23.30 -11.79
N ALA A 602 3.83 -22.05 -11.53
CA ALA A 602 3.51 -21.36 -10.28
C ALA A 602 2.93 -19.96 -10.54
N GLY A 603 2.09 -19.47 -9.62
CA GLY A 603 1.60 -18.09 -9.64
C GLY A 603 0.90 -17.66 -8.35
N GLY A 604 0.70 -16.34 -8.21
CA GLY A 604 -0.06 -15.70 -7.12
C GLY A 604 0.63 -15.60 -5.76
N PHE A 605 0.11 -14.72 -4.90
CA PHE A 605 0.56 -14.47 -3.51
C PHE A 605 0.54 -15.73 -2.62
N ASN A 606 -0.41 -16.64 -2.84
CA ASN A 606 -0.49 -17.92 -2.13
C ASN A 606 0.32 -19.05 -2.79
N GLY A 607 1.08 -18.73 -3.86
CA GLY A 607 2.01 -19.64 -4.50
C GLY A 607 1.38 -20.96 -4.91
N PHE A 608 0.31 -20.92 -5.73
CA PHE A 608 -0.23 -22.17 -6.27
C PHE A 608 0.87 -22.81 -7.13
N ILE A 609 1.03 -24.12 -7.00
CA ILE A 609 1.92 -24.91 -7.83
C ILE A 609 1.10 -26.05 -8.39
N GLY A 610 1.14 -26.23 -9.71
CA GLY A 610 0.37 -27.28 -10.38
C GLY A 610 0.92 -27.62 -11.76
N TRP A 611 0.39 -28.69 -12.35
CA TRP A 611 0.71 -29.13 -13.70
C TRP A 611 -0.29 -28.58 -14.70
N VAL A 612 0.21 -28.11 -15.84
CA VAL A 612 -0.59 -27.61 -16.95
C VAL A 612 -0.07 -28.24 -18.24
N LYS A 613 -0.96 -28.50 -19.20
CA LYS A 613 -0.54 -28.95 -20.53
C LYS A 613 0.12 -27.79 -21.25
N LEU A 614 1.26 -28.03 -21.90
CA LEU A 614 2.03 -26.98 -22.57
C LEU A 614 1.19 -26.18 -23.59
N LYS A 615 0.25 -26.84 -24.28
CA LYS A 615 -0.67 -26.22 -25.24
C LYS A 615 -1.67 -25.24 -24.62
N ASP A 616 -1.92 -25.35 -23.31
CA ASP A 616 -2.86 -24.52 -22.56
C ASP A 616 -2.16 -23.27 -21.98
N ILE A 617 -0.83 -23.15 -22.15
CA ILE A 617 -0.04 -21.96 -21.80
C ILE A 617 0.12 -21.08 -23.05
N LYS A 618 -0.24 -19.81 -22.92
CA LYS A 618 -0.08 -18.78 -23.95
C LYS A 618 1.07 -17.85 -23.59
N SER A 619 2.00 -17.62 -24.51
CA SER A 619 3.09 -16.65 -24.32
C SER A 619 2.83 -15.30 -24.98
N SER A 620 1.76 -15.21 -25.77
CA SER A 620 1.28 -14.00 -26.44
C SER A 620 -0.16 -14.22 -26.89
N PHE A 621 -0.88 -13.14 -27.18
CA PHE A 621 -2.24 -13.18 -27.71
C PHE A 621 -2.32 -12.42 -29.03
N THR A 622 -3.04 -12.97 -30.00
CA THR A 622 -3.52 -12.17 -31.14
C THR A 622 -4.67 -11.26 -30.70
N SER A 623 -4.95 -10.18 -31.43
CA SER A 623 -6.07 -9.29 -31.14
C SER A 623 -7.42 -10.02 -31.14
N GLU A 624 -7.60 -11.01 -32.03
CA GLU A 624 -8.82 -11.82 -32.10
C GLU A 624 -8.96 -12.76 -30.89
N GLU A 625 -7.88 -13.46 -30.50
CA GLU A 625 -7.89 -14.30 -29.30
C GLU A 625 -8.16 -13.47 -28.05
N ALA A 626 -7.52 -12.31 -27.93
CA ALA A 626 -7.72 -11.39 -26.82
C ALA A 626 -9.17 -10.91 -26.74
N GLN A 627 -9.77 -10.52 -27.87
CA GLN A 627 -11.17 -10.09 -27.89
C GLN A 627 -12.13 -11.20 -27.47
N LYS A 628 -11.92 -12.43 -27.98
CA LYS A 628 -12.73 -13.61 -27.61
C LYS A 628 -12.56 -13.99 -26.15
N LEU A 629 -11.37 -13.82 -25.59
CA LEU A 629 -11.10 -14.15 -24.19
C LEU A 629 -11.62 -13.08 -23.22
N ALA A 630 -11.49 -11.81 -23.59
CA ALA A 630 -12.03 -10.69 -22.81
C ALA A 630 -13.57 -10.69 -22.82
N ASN A 631 -14.17 -11.13 -23.93
CA ASN A 631 -15.60 -11.13 -24.15
C ASN A 631 -16.06 -12.49 -24.72
N PRO A 632 -16.06 -13.54 -23.90
CA PRO A 632 -16.44 -14.87 -24.35
C PRO A 632 -17.89 -14.88 -24.86
N GLU A 633 -18.13 -15.67 -25.91
CA GLU A 633 -19.48 -15.92 -26.39
C GLU A 633 -20.25 -16.70 -25.33
N ILE A 634 -21.48 -16.26 -25.06
CA ILE A 634 -22.33 -16.90 -24.04
C ILE A 634 -23.00 -18.12 -24.65
N ASP A 635 -22.80 -19.29 -24.04
CA ASP A 635 -23.61 -20.46 -24.35
C ASP A 635 -25.02 -20.27 -23.77
N LEU A 636 -25.93 -19.78 -24.61
CA LEU A 636 -27.31 -19.51 -24.22
C LEU A 636 -28.07 -20.77 -23.78
N LYS A 637 -27.70 -21.95 -24.30
CA LYS A 637 -28.31 -23.22 -23.90
C LYS A 637 -27.87 -23.60 -22.50
N SER A 638 -26.57 -23.50 -22.21
CA SER A 638 -26.02 -23.72 -20.88
C SER A 638 -26.61 -22.73 -19.87
N LEU A 639 -26.68 -21.44 -20.23
CA LEU A 639 -27.30 -20.40 -19.40
C LEU A 639 -28.78 -20.71 -19.09
N THR A 640 -29.54 -21.14 -20.10
CA THR A 640 -30.94 -21.57 -19.91
C THR A 640 -31.04 -22.69 -18.88
N GLN A 641 -30.26 -23.76 -19.04
CA GLN A 641 -30.28 -24.90 -18.11
C GLN A 641 -29.84 -24.50 -16.71
N LYS A 642 -28.85 -23.61 -16.59
CA LYS A 642 -28.39 -23.11 -15.29
C LYS A 642 -29.48 -22.33 -14.56
N ILE A 643 -30.18 -21.41 -15.24
CA ILE A 643 -31.29 -20.65 -14.64
C ILE A 643 -32.42 -21.59 -14.24
N LYS A 644 -32.80 -22.56 -15.09
CA LYS A 644 -33.82 -23.58 -14.77
C LYS A 644 -33.48 -24.32 -13.48
N LYS A 645 -32.27 -24.86 -13.41
CA LYS A 645 -31.77 -25.61 -12.26
C LYS A 645 -31.82 -24.77 -10.98
N GLU A 646 -31.36 -23.53 -11.04
CA GLU A 646 -31.39 -22.62 -9.88
C GLU A 646 -32.84 -22.31 -9.46
N ILE A 647 -33.78 -22.12 -10.40
CA ILE A 647 -35.20 -21.93 -10.06
C ILE A 647 -35.76 -23.16 -9.33
N GLU A 648 -35.42 -24.37 -9.76
CA GLU A 648 -35.91 -25.62 -9.15
C GLU A 648 -35.34 -25.83 -7.74
N GLU A 649 -34.01 -25.69 -7.61
CA GLU A 649 -33.24 -26.05 -6.42
C GLU A 649 -33.29 -24.98 -5.31
N TRP A 650 -33.54 -23.71 -5.64
CA TRP A 650 -33.48 -22.63 -4.65
C TRP A 650 -34.76 -22.58 -3.78
N GLU A 651 -34.64 -23.04 -2.54
CA GLU A 651 -35.80 -23.16 -1.62
C GLU A 651 -36.43 -21.82 -1.26
N ASP A 652 -35.61 -20.78 -1.09
CA ASP A 652 -36.01 -19.41 -0.73
C ASP A 652 -36.12 -18.50 -1.97
N LEU A 653 -36.86 -18.99 -2.97
CA LEU A 653 -37.15 -18.24 -4.19
C LEU A 653 -38.45 -17.44 -4.05
N ASN A 654 -38.32 -16.11 -4.02
CA ASN A 654 -39.45 -15.20 -3.88
C ASN A 654 -39.77 -14.51 -5.21
N LEU A 655 -41.05 -14.40 -5.52
CA LEU A 655 -41.55 -13.51 -6.56
C LEU A 655 -42.18 -12.29 -5.90
N CYS A 656 -41.68 -11.10 -6.21
CA CYS A 656 -42.25 -9.84 -5.73
C CYS A 656 -42.80 -9.02 -6.91
N ALA A 657 -43.93 -8.36 -6.68
CA ALA A 657 -44.48 -7.33 -7.55
C ALA A 657 -44.48 -6.01 -6.74
N LEU A 658 -43.37 -5.28 -6.79
CA LEU A 658 -43.09 -4.17 -5.86
C LEU A 658 -44.13 -3.05 -5.99
N ASP A 659 -44.57 -2.74 -7.21
CA ASP A 659 -45.60 -1.72 -7.47
C ASP A 659 -46.97 -2.10 -6.86
N LEU A 660 -47.23 -3.40 -6.67
CA LEU A 660 -48.46 -3.92 -6.08
C LEU A 660 -48.34 -4.12 -4.56
N GLY A 661 -47.15 -3.96 -3.97
CA GLY A 661 -46.88 -4.33 -2.58
C GLY A 661 -47.10 -5.82 -2.29
N LYS A 662 -46.98 -6.68 -3.31
CA LYS A 662 -47.23 -8.13 -3.18
C LYS A 662 -45.94 -8.91 -3.28
N GLN A 663 -45.84 -9.98 -2.52
CA GLN A 663 -44.78 -10.97 -2.62
C GLN A 663 -45.29 -12.37 -2.28
N ILE A 664 -44.72 -13.38 -2.90
CA ILE A 664 -44.98 -14.79 -2.58
C ILE A 664 -43.66 -15.57 -2.57
N LYS A 665 -43.53 -16.49 -1.61
CA LYS A 665 -42.50 -17.54 -1.65
C LYS A 665 -43.00 -18.65 -2.55
N LEU A 666 -42.23 -19.00 -3.58
CA LEU A 666 -42.65 -20.03 -4.54
C LEU A 666 -42.56 -21.42 -3.92
N THR A 667 -43.68 -22.14 -3.94
CA THR A 667 -43.72 -23.57 -3.59
C THR A 667 -42.90 -24.40 -4.58
N SER A 668 -42.43 -25.59 -4.19
CA SER A 668 -41.68 -26.48 -5.09
C SER A 668 -42.45 -26.77 -6.40
N LYS A 669 -43.78 -26.89 -6.33
CA LYS A 669 -44.63 -27.04 -7.52
C LYS A 669 -44.56 -25.81 -8.45
N GLN A 670 -44.70 -24.61 -7.90
CA GLN A 670 -44.62 -23.36 -8.67
C GLN A 670 -43.22 -23.14 -9.25
N ARG A 671 -42.16 -23.54 -8.54
CA ARG A 671 -40.78 -23.47 -9.04
C ARG A 671 -40.56 -24.38 -10.24
N ASN A 672 -41.02 -25.63 -10.16
CA ASN A 672 -40.93 -26.58 -11.28
C ASN A 672 -41.74 -26.08 -12.49
N GLU A 673 -42.99 -25.65 -12.27
CA GLU A 673 -43.83 -25.08 -13.34
C GLU A 673 -43.17 -23.87 -13.99
N LEU A 674 -42.59 -22.96 -13.20
CA LEU A 674 -41.89 -21.78 -13.68
C LEU A 674 -40.63 -22.14 -14.48
N SER A 675 -39.82 -23.09 -13.99
CA SER A 675 -38.65 -23.61 -14.69
C SER A 675 -39.02 -24.24 -16.03
N ASP A 676 -40.10 -25.02 -16.07
CA ASP A 676 -40.60 -25.63 -17.31
C ASP A 676 -41.04 -24.61 -18.36
N LYS A 677 -41.53 -23.44 -17.92
CA LYS A 677 -41.88 -22.34 -18.81
C LYS A 677 -40.68 -21.59 -19.37
N LEU A 678 -39.49 -21.70 -18.77
CA LEU A 678 -38.25 -21.20 -19.35
C LEU A 678 -37.72 -22.20 -20.37
N THR A 679 -38.13 -22.06 -21.63
CA THR A 679 -37.70 -22.96 -22.70
C THR A 679 -36.37 -22.55 -23.32
N ALA A 680 -36.10 -21.24 -23.39
CA ALA A 680 -34.86 -20.71 -23.95
C ALA A 680 -34.54 -19.30 -23.45
N VAL A 681 -33.26 -19.06 -23.20
CA VAL A 681 -32.63 -17.74 -23.33
C VAL A 681 -32.24 -17.55 -24.79
N THR A 682 -32.74 -16.51 -25.44
CA THR A 682 -32.63 -16.30 -26.90
C THR A 682 -31.63 -15.21 -27.28
N GLY A 683 -31.12 -14.47 -26.30
CA GLY A 683 -30.13 -13.42 -26.51
C GLY A 683 -29.77 -12.68 -25.24
N TYR A 684 -28.91 -11.67 -25.36
CA TYR A 684 -28.48 -10.83 -24.26
C TYR A 684 -28.12 -9.43 -24.75
N GLN A 685 -28.02 -8.48 -23.81
CA GLN A 685 -27.53 -7.13 -24.08
C GLN A 685 -26.48 -6.74 -23.05
N VAL A 686 -25.40 -6.17 -23.56
CA VAL A 686 -24.37 -5.52 -22.75
C VAL A 686 -24.75 -4.06 -22.52
N PHE A 687 -24.37 -3.53 -21.36
CA PHE A 687 -24.66 -2.14 -21.05
C PHE A 687 -23.49 -1.52 -20.31
N ASP A 688 -22.97 -0.42 -20.86
CA ASP A 688 -21.92 0.39 -20.25
C ASP A 688 -22.58 1.62 -19.60
N GLY A 689 -22.60 1.68 -18.27
CA GLY A 689 -23.19 2.80 -17.53
C GLY A 689 -23.99 2.41 -16.29
N GLY A 690 -24.31 3.44 -15.48
CA GLY A 690 -25.10 3.30 -14.27
C GLY A 690 -26.57 3.00 -14.57
N LEU A 691 -26.96 1.73 -14.48
CA LEU A 691 -28.36 1.32 -14.51
C LEU A 691 -28.95 1.29 -13.10
N THR A 692 -30.17 1.80 -12.97
CA THR A 692 -30.99 1.58 -11.78
C THR A 692 -32.13 0.62 -12.13
N THR A 693 -32.37 -0.37 -11.27
CA THR A 693 -33.43 -1.36 -11.43
C THR A 693 -34.80 -0.73 -11.67
N PHE A 694 -35.07 0.37 -10.95
CA PHE A 694 -36.30 1.14 -11.02
C PHE A 694 -36.59 1.74 -12.40
N ARG A 695 -35.53 2.11 -13.13
CA ARG A 695 -35.65 2.72 -14.46
C ARG A 695 -36.11 1.69 -15.49
N GLU A 696 -35.54 0.49 -15.45
CA GLU A 696 -35.72 -0.50 -16.52
C GLU A 696 -36.93 -1.42 -16.30
N ALA A 697 -37.42 -1.55 -15.07
CA ALA A 697 -38.54 -2.43 -14.76
C ALA A 697 -39.86 -1.99 -15.44
N VAL A 698 -40.57 -2.94 -16.05
CA VAL A 698 -41.95 -2.69 -16.55
C VAL A 698 -42.96 -2.75 -15.41
N TYR A 699 -44.21 -2.31 -15.64
CA TYR A 699 -45.28 -2.46 -14.68
C TYR A 699 -46.03 -3.80 -14.82
N PRO A 700 -46.35 -4.47 -13.71
CA PRO A 700 -45.75 -4.27 -12.37
C PRO A 700 -44.26 -4.59 -12.34
N PHE A 701 -43.54 -3.93 -11.44
CA PHE A 701 -42.14 -4.22 -11.16
C PHE A 701 -42.00 -5.62 -10.55
N TYR A 702 -41.91 -6.62 -11.41
CA TYR A 702 -41.65 -8.00 -11.03
C TYR A 702 -40.16 -8.23 -10.81
N THR A 703 -39.83 -8.87 -9.70
CA THR A 703 -38.49 -9.35 -9.39
C THR A 703 -38.57 -10.77 -8.85
N LEU A 704 -37.77 -11.67 -9.42
CA LEU A 704 -37.55 -13.02 -8.95
C LEU A 704 -36.26 -13.02 -8.12
N GLN A 705 -36.38 -13.20 -6.81
CA GLN A 705 -35.32 -12.99 -5.82
C GLN A 705 -34.85 -14.32 -5.23
N PHE A 706 -33.54 -14.55 -5.27
CA PHE A 706 -32.88 -15.72 -4.70
C PHE A 706 -32.28 -15.31 -3.34
N LEU A 707 -32.94 -15.69 -2.25
CA LEU A 707 -32.58 -15.27 -0.89
C LEU A 707 -31.69 -16.31 -0.19
N ASP A 708 -30.80 -15.88 0.71
CA ASP A 708 -30.15 -16.80 1.64
C ASP A 708 -31.09 -17.08 2.80
N GLY A 709 -31.44 -18.34 3.04
CA GLY A 709 -32.46 -18.81 4.01
C GLY A 709 -32.29 -18.42 5.48
N ASN A 710 -31.44 -17.45 5.79
CA ASN A 710 -31.20 -16.88 7.11
C ASN A 710 -31.94 -15.54 7.35
N GLY A 711 -32.71 -15.03 6.38
CA GLY A 711 -33.42 -13.75 6.52
C GLY A 711 -34.92 -13.87 6.27
N ASP A 712 -35.73 -13.68 7.31
CA ASP A 712 -37.15 -13.35 7.21
C ASP A 712 -37.31 -11.94 6.60
N PHE A 713 -36.96 -11.78 5.31
CA PHE A 713 -37.31 -10.56 4.57
C PHE A 713 -38.77 -10.66 4.15
N TYR A 714 -39.66 -10.46 5.13
CA TYR A 714 -41.06 -10.18 4.85
C TYR A 714 -41.22 -8.67 4.71
N MET A 715 -41.79 -8.24 3.58
CA MET A 715 -42.37 -6.90 3.49
C MET A 715 -43.40 -6.80 4.61
N ASN A 716 -43.06 -6.10 5.70
CA ASN A 716 -43.99 -5.92 6.79
C ASN A 716 -45.11 -5.01 6.25
N GLU A 717 -46.34 -5.54 6.21
CA GLU A 717 -47.51 -4.88 5.58
C GLU A 717 -47.75 -3.46 6.14
N ASP A 718 -47.24 -3.17 7.34
CA ASP A 718 -47.39 -1.90 8.06
C ASP A 718 -46.24 -0.90 7.86
N THR A 719 -45.19 -1.23 7.11
CA THR A 719 -44.04 -0.33 6.88
C THR A 719 -44.10 0.37 5.52
N GLU A 720 -43.55 1.59 5.46
CA GLU A 720 -43.44 2.44 4.27
C GLU A 720 -43.13 1.67 2.97
N PRO A 721 -43.56 2.17 1.81
CA PRO A 721 -43.60 1.35 0.62
C PRO A 721 -42.22 0.80 0.17
N PRO A 722 -42.21 -0.41 -0.44
CA PRO A 722 -41.05 -1.27 -0.69
C PRO A 722 -39.80 -0.60 -1.28
N TYR A 723 -40.02 0.41 -2.12
CA TYR A 723 -38.97 1.04 -2.90
C TYR A 723 -37.95 1.80 -2.04
N LYS A 724 -38.31 2.24 -0.83
CA LYS A 724 -37.36 2.90 0.10
C LYS A 724 -36.32 1.95 0.70
N TYR A 725 -36.62 0.65 0.76
CA TYR A 725 -35.78 -0.35 1.45
C TYR A 725 -35.26 -1.45 0.53
N TYR A 726 -35.39 -1.31 -0.79
CA TYR A 726 -34.71 -2.20 -1.73
C TYR A 726 -33.19 -2.00 -1.62
N LYS A 727 -32.59 -2.60 -0.59
CA LYS A 727 -31.16 -2.77 -0.46
C LYS A 727 -30.84 -4.10 -1.11
N SER A 728 -30.11 -4.05 -2.22
CA SER A 728 -29.58 -5.23 -2.92
C SER A 728 -28.77 -6.16 -2.00
N SER A 729 -28.35 -5.70 -0.83
CA SER A 729 -27.56 -6.44 0.16
C SER A 729 -28.24 -7.69 0.73
N PHE A 730 -29.56 -7.89 0.56
CA PHE A 730 -30.28 -9.05 1.12
C PHE A 730 -30.54 -10.18 0.11
N CYS A 731 -30.35 -9.94 -1.19
CA CYS A 731 -30.53 -10.97 -2.21
C CYS A 731 -29.15 -11.49 -2.65
N LYS A 732 -28.98 -12.82 -2.79
CA LYS A 732 -27.79 -13.37 -3.47
C LYS A 732 -27.75 -12.89 -4.91
N PHE A 733 -28.88 -12.91 -5.61
CA PHE A 733 -29.06 -12.31 -6.93
C PHE A 733 -30.56 -12.24 -7.26
N ASN A 734 -30.92 -11.51 -8.32
CA ASN A 734 -32.30 -11.46 -8.79
C ASN A 734 -32.41 -11.26 -10.30
N PHE A 735 -33.60 -11.58 -10.81
CA PHE A 735 -34.03 -11.30 -12.18
C PHE A 735 -35.21 -10.34 -12.17
N ILE A 736 -35.13 -9.27 -12.95
CA ILE A 736 -36.13 -8.21 -12.98
C ILE A 736 -36.78 -8.17 -14.34
N VAL A 737 -38.11 -8.14 -14.39
CA VAL A 737 -38.85 -8.08 -15.66
C VAL A 737 -38.79 -6.66 -16.21
N THR A 738 -38.22 -6.50 -17.40
CA THR A 738 -38.01 -5.20 -18.08
C THR A 738 -38.69 -5.12 -19.45
N GLY A 739 -39.29 -6.22 -19.90
CA GLY A 739 -40.07 -6.30 -21.12
C GLY A 739 -40.94 -7.56 -21.13
N ASP A 740 -41.58 -7.85 -22.26
CA ASP A 740 -42.38 -9.07 -22.43
C ASP A 740 -41.53 -10.33 -22.65
N ASP A 741 -40.26 -10.16 -23.01
CA ASP A 741 -39.29 -11.21 -23.28
C ASP A 741 -37.91 -10.88 -22.70
N THR A 742 -37.80 -9.88 -21.81
CA THR A 742 -36.50 -9.36 -21.36
C THR A 742 -36.43 -9.31 -19.83
N LEU A 743 -35.34 -9.87 -19.29
CA LEU A 743 -34.99 -9.82 -17.88
C LEU A 743 -33.72 -9.00 -17.71
N MET A 744 -33.71 -8.07 -16.76
CA MET A 744 -32.47 -7.51 -16.24
C MET A 744 -31.91 -8.45 -15.17
N ILE A 745 -30.60 -8.71 -15.22
CA ILE A 745 -29.92 -9.60 -14.28
C ILE A 745 -29.15 -8.78 -13.24
N GLN A 746 -29.26 -9.16 -11.97
CA GLN A 746 -28.42 -8.63 -10.89
C GLN A 746 -27.71 -9.78 -10.20
N ILE A 747 -26.62 -10.24 -10.79
CA ILE A 747 -25.79 -11.32 -10.27
C ILE A 747 -24.49 -10.72 -9.73
N PRO A 748 -24.06 -11.04 -8.49
CA PRO A 748 -22.77 -10.63 -7.96
C PRO A 748 -21.60 -11.09 -8.83
N ASP A 749 -20.52 -10.32 -8.82
CA ASP A 749 -19.37 -10.55 -9.71
C ASP A 749 -18.74 -11.94 -9.52
N GLU A 750 -18.73 -12.46 -8.29
CA GLU A 750 -18.23 -13.79 -7.96
C GLU A 750 -19.09 -14.92 -8.55
N LYS A 751 -20.38 -14.67 -8.83
CA LYS A 751 -21.27 -15.66 -9.43
C LYS A 751 -21.33 -15.58 -10.96
N LEU A 752 -20.91 -14.47 -11.58
CA LEU A 752 -20.97 -14.30 -13.04
C LEU A 752 -20.22 -15.41 -13.80
N VAL A 753 -19.14 -15.95 -13.23
CA VAL A 753 -18.37 -17.06 -13.82
C VAL A 753 -19.23 -18.31 -13.95
N SER A 754 -19.98 -18.67 -12.91
CA SER A 754 -20.86 -19.85 -12.90
C SER A 754 -22.01 -19.79 -13.91
N TYR A 755 -22.36 -18.58 -14.37
CA TYR A 755 -23.38 -18.35 -15.41
C TYR A 755 -22.76 -18.18 -16.81
N GLY A 756 -21.43 -18.19 -16.95
CA GLY A 756 -20.76 -17.90 -18.22
C GLY A 756 -20.94 -16.44 -18.67
N LEU A 757 -21.16 -15.52 -17.74
CA LEU A 757 -21.45 -14.10 -18.01
C LEU A 757 -20.25 -13.18 -17.69
N LYS A 758 -19.16 -13.72 -17.16
CA LYS A 758 -17.97 -12.96 -16.81
C LYS A 758 -17.24 -12.48 -18.07
N ARG A 759 -16.98 -11.18 -18.15
CA ARG A 759 -16.27 -10.51 -19.24
C ARG A 759 -15.56 -9.26 -18.71
N GLU A 760 -14.58 -8.76 -19.46
CA GLU A 760 -13.84 -7.52 -19.14
C GLU A 760 -14.48 -6.28 -19.74
N GLY A 761 -15.24 -6.45 -20.84
CA GLY A 761 -16.02 -5.36 -21.43
C GLY A 761 -17.30 -5.04 -20.65
N PRO A 762 -18.20 -4.23 -21.23
CA PRO A 762 -19.45 -3.85 -20.59
C PRO A 762 -20.23 -5.09 -20.11
N PRO A 763 -20.71 -5.09 -18.86
CA PRO A 763 -21.37 -6.25 -18.29
C PRO A 763 -22.66 -6.59 -19.04
N ILE A 764 -22.98 -7.88 -19.08
CA ILE A 764 -24.31 -8.31 -19.52
C ILE A 764 -25.30 -7.91 -18.45
N LYS A 765 -26.24 -7.04 -18.81
CA LYS A 765 -27.26 -6.54 -17.89
C LYS A 765 -28.64 -7.07 -18.23
N PHE A 766 -28.87 -7.47 -19.47
CA PHE A 766 -30.15 -8.02 -19.89
C PHE A 766 -29.98 -9.36 -20.61
N ILE A 767 -30.95 -10.24 -20.39
CA ILE A 767 -31.13 -11.49 -21.15
C ILE A 767 -32.53 -11.50 -21.75
N LYS A 768 -32.64 -12.06 -22.96
CA LYS A 768 -33.93 -12.32 -23.60
C LYS A 768 -34.36 -13.74 -23.31
N VAL A 769 -35.58 -13.91 -22.84
CA VAL A 769 -36.21 -15.20 -22.52
C VAL A 769 -37.48 -15.37 -23.36
N ASN A 770 -37.98 -16.59 -23.46
CA ASN A 770 -39.26 -16.82 -24.14
C ASN A 770 -40.43 -16.15 -23.38
N LYS A 771 -41.41 -15.61 -24.11
CA LYS A 771 -42.51 -14.79 -23.55
C LYS A 771 -43.37 -15.56 -22.56
N GLU A 772 -43.52 -16.87 -22.75
CA GLU A 772 -44.33 -17.73 -21.90
C GLU A 772 -43.79 -17.76 -20.46
N PHE A 773 -42.47 -17.63 -20.28
CA PHE A 773 -41.86 -17.53 -18.96
C PHE A 773 -42.33 -16.27 -18.22
N ILE A 774 -42.24 -15.11 -18.87
CA ILE A 774 -42.67 -13.82 -18.30
C ILE A 774 -44.18 -13.80 -18.05
N GLN A 775 -44.97 -14.35 -18.98
CA GLN A 775 -46.41 -14.47 -18.81
C GLN A 775 -46.76 -15.34 -17.61
N HIS A 776 -46.06 -16.45 -17.41
CA HIS A 776 -46.29 -17.31 -16.26
C HIS A 776 -45.96 -16.61 -14.93
N LEU A 777 -44.86 -15.85 -14.85
CA LEU A 777 -44.57 -14.98 -13.69
C LEU A 777 -45.74 -14.04 -13.38
N LYS A 778 -46.30 -13.40 -14.42
CA LYS A 778 -47.47 -12.51 -14.28
C LYS A 778 -48.73 -13.24 -13.81
N THR A 779 -48.88 -14.55 -14.06
CA THR A 779 -50.02 -15.34 -13.54
C THR A 779 -49.90 -15.68 -12.06
N LEU A 780 -48.68 -15.79 -11.53
CA LEU A 780 -48.43 -16.13 -10.13
C LEU A 780 -48.78 -14.97 -9.18
N ILE A 781 -48.58 -13.72 -9.62
CA ILE A 781 -49.10 -12.53 -8.97
C ILE A 781 -49.80 -11.67 -10.03
N PRO A 782 -51.13 -11.85 -10.23
CA PRO A 782 -51.85 -11.15 -11.27
C PRO A 782 -51.87 -9.63 -11.04
N VAL A 783 -51.73 -8.90 -12.15
CA VAL A 783 -51.82 -7.44 -12.18
C VAL A 783 -53.26 -7.01 -11.88
N THR A 784 -53.47 -6.41 -10.73
CA THR A 784 -54.70 -5.67 -10.44
C THR A 784 -54.42 -4.19 -10.65
N ALA A 785 -55.09 -3.57 -11.63
CA ALA A 785 -55.00 -2.12 -11.83
C ALA A 785 -55.32 -1.41 -10.51
N ASN A 786 -54.49 -0.44 -10.11
CA ASN A 786 -54.81 0.35 -8.93
C ASN A 786 -56.00 1.24 -9.27
N ILE A 787 -57.14 1.00 -8.63
CA ILE A 787 -58.38 1.77 -8.87
C ILE A 787 -58.52 2.99 -7.95
N ASP A 788 -57.67 3.10 -6.91
CA ASP A 788 -57.69 4.24 -6.00
C ASP A 788 -57.04 5.45 -6.65
N LYS A 789 -57.88 6.28 -7.25
CA LYS A 789 -57.56 7.58 -7.84
C LYS A 789 -56.78 8.52 -6.90
N ASN A 790 -56.83 8.34 -5.58
CA ASN A 790 -56.09 9.15 -4.60
C ASN A 790 -54.71 8.56 -4.23
N SER A 791 -54.32 7.46 -4.87
CA SER A 791 -52.98 6.88 -4.74
C SER A 791 -52.09 7.33 -5.90
N LEU A 792 -50.82 7.66 -5.63
CA LEU A 792 -49.84 7.90 -6.71
C LEU A 792 -49.61 6.63 -7.55
N ASN A 793 -49.88 5.43 -7.02
CA ASN A 793 -49.84 4.20 -7.80
C ASN A 793 -50.95 4.13 -8.87
N TYR A 794 -52.00 4.95 -8.80
CA TYR A 794 -52.98 5.09 -9.88
C TYR A 794 -52.33 5.52 -11.20
N LEU A 795 -51.29 6.35 -11.11
CA LEU A 795 -50.54 6.88 -12.25
C LEU A 795 -49.84 5.77 -13.06
N LEU A 796 -49.60 4.61 -12.46
CA LEU A 796 -49.02 3.44 -13.16
C LEU A 796 -49.97 2.85 -14.21
N ASN A 797 -51.27 3.17 -14.19
CA ASN A 797 -52.21 2.74 -15.22
C ASN A 797 -52.20 3.68 -16.46
N ALA A 798 -51.43 4.76 -16.45
CA ALA A 798 -51.33 5.66 -17.58
C ALA A 798 -50.58 4.98 -18.76
N VAL A 799 -50.89 5.42 -19.98
CA VAL A 799 -50.23 4.93 -21.20
C VAL A 799 -49.15 5.88 -21.69
N LYS A 800 -49.16 7.13 -21.21
CA LYS A 800 -48.25 8.20 -21.63
C LYS A 800 -48.00 9.18 -20.47
N VAL A 801 -46.81 9.77 -20.41
CA VAL A 801 -46.46 10.87 -19.50
C VAL A 801 -45.76 12.00 -20.26
N GLU A 802 -46.10 13.24 -19.93
CA GLU A 802 -45.43 14.45 -20.39
C GLU A 802 -44.78 15.13 -19.17
N VAL A 803 -43.56 15.64 -19.31
CA VAL A 803 -42.78 16.27 -18.23
C VAL A 803 -42.41 17.69 -18.66
N ASN A 804 -42.90 18.70 -17.95
CA ASN A 804 -42.74 20.12 -18.32
C ASN A 804 -43.18 20.45 -19.77
N GLY A 805 -44.13 19.70 -20.33
CA GLY A 805 -44.58 19.85 -21.72
C GLY A 805 -43.76 19.08 -22.75
N GLU A 806 -42.66 18.44 -22.37
CA GLU A 806 -41.93 17.50 -23.22
C GLU A 806 -42.54 16.10 -23.12
N GLN A 807 -42.76 15.47 -24.26
CA GLN A 807 -43.49 14.21 -24.36
C GLN A 807 -42.54 13.00 -24.31
N SER A 808 -42.92 11.97 -23.55
CA SER A 808 -42.37 10.62 -23.73
C SER A 808 -43.22 9.82 -24.73
N ASP A 809 -42.56 9.17 -25.69
CA ASP A 809 -43.19 8.19 -26.60
C ASP A 809 -43.12 6.75 -26.09
N GLN A 810 -42.51 6.50 -24.92
CA GLN A 810 -42.32 5.15 -24.37
C GLN A 810 -43.11 4.92 -23.06
N PRO A 811 -43.90 3.82 -22.96
CA PRO A 811 -44.64 3.46 -21.75
C PRO A 811 -43.76 3.29 -20.49
N GLN A 812 -42.50 2.92 -20.65
CA GLN A 812 -41.55 2.75 -19.55
C GLN A 812 -41.34 4.07 -18.76
N GLN A 813 -41.44 5.22 -19.43
CA GLN A 813 -41.30 6.52 -18.77
C GLN A 813 -42.48 6.83 -17.84
N VAL A 814 -43.68 6.30 -18.11
CA VAL A 814 -44.82 6.41 -17.18
C VAL A 814 -44.45 5.77 -15.85
N TYR A 815 -43.96 4.53 -15.90
CA TYR A 815 -43.62 3.77 -14.70
C TYR A 815 -42.47 4.43 -13.94
N LYS A 816 -41.46 4.92 -14.66
CA LYS A 816 -40.34 5.66 -14.09
C LYS A 816 -40.81 6.92 -13.36
N ALA A 817 -41.62 7.77 -14.02
CA ALA A 817 -42.14 9.00 -13.44
C ALA A 817 -43.01 8.72 -12.20
N ALA A 818 -43.94 7.78 -12.30
CA ALA A 818 -44.81 7.41 -11.18
C ALA A 818 -44.00 6.88 -9.97
N ARG A 819 -43.01 6.01 -10.20
CA ARG A 819 -42.16 5.47 -9.12
C ARG A 819 -41.28 6.55 -8.49
N VAL A 820 -40.67 7.43 -9.27
CA VAL A 820 -39.86 8.55 -8.74
C VAL A 820 -40.72 9.48 -7.88
N LEU A 821 -41.92 9.84 -8.35
CA LEU A 821 -42.86 10.64 -7.57
C LEU A 821 -43.23 9.94 -6.26
N ASN A 822 -43.47 8.62 -6.29
CA ASN A 822 -43.81 7.87 -5.10
C ASN A 822 -42.64 7.71 -4.11
N ALA A 823 -41.40 7.57 -4.61
CA ALA A 823 -40.21 7.50 -3.77
C ALA A 823 -39.94 8.82 -3.02
N PHE A 824 -40.30 9.96 -3.62
CA PHE A 824 -40.21 11.27 -2.98
C PHE A 824 -41.42 11.59 -2.10
N ALA A 825 -42.57 10.96 -2.30
CA ALA A 825 -43.75 11.16 -1.46
C ALA A 825 -43.51 10.68 -0.02
N ARG A 826 -43.77 11.53 0.96
CA ARG A 826 -43.66 11.21 2.40
C ARG A 826 -45.01 11.18 3.09
N GLU A 827 -45.44 12.31 3.64
CA GLU A 827 -46.66 12.43 4.43
C GLU A 827 -47.65 13.38 3.74
N LYS A 828 -48.94 13.02 3.77
CA LYS A 828 -50.02 13.90 3.29
C LYS A 828 -50.15 15.09 4.24
N LEU A 829 -50.10 16.30 3.70
CA LEU A 829 -50.31 17.53 4.45
C LEU A 829 -51.78 17.77 4.73
N ALA A 830 -52.09 18.32 5.91
CA ALA A 830 -53.45 18.73 6.24
C ALA A 830 -53.93 19.86 5.28
N PRO A 831 -55.19 19.81 4.81
CA PRO A 831 -55.75 20.84 3.95
C PRO A 831 -55.58 22.24 4.57
N GLY A 832 -55.07 23.20 3.80
CA GLY A 832 -54.99 24.61 4.20
C GLY A 832 -53.70 25.08 4.90
N LYS A 833 -52.73 24.20 5.21
CA LYS A 833 -51.47 24.60 5.87
C LYS A 833 -50.40 25.24 4.96
N ASN A 834 -50.50 25.13 3.64
CA ASN A 834 -49.49 25.65 2.69
C ASN A 834 -50.13 26.48 1.56
N LYS A 835 -50.44 27.76 1.83
CA LYS A 835 -50.84 28.74 0.80
C LYS A 835 -49.75 29.74 0.42
N ARG A 836 -48.50 29.55 0.88
CA ARG A 836 -47.39 30.40 0.41
C ARG A 836 -47.09 30.04 -1.05
N ILE A 837 -46.87 31.07 -1.87
CA ILE A 837 -46.45 30.93 -3.26
C ILE A 837 -45.07 30.25 -3.22
N GLU A 838 -45.02 28.97 -3.58
CA GLU A 838 -43.78 28.21 -3.75
C GLU A 838 -43.47 28.11 -5.24
N ASN A 839 -42.18 28.09 -5.59
CA ASN A 839 -41.76 27.93 -6.96
C ASN A 839 -42.06 26.50 -7.43
N LYS A 840 -42.69 26.41 -8.60
CA LYS A 840 -42.87 25.16 -9.34
C LYS A 840 -41.50 24.67 -9.83
N VAL A 841 -41.17 23.42 -9.54
CA VAL A 841 -39.92 22.77 -9.95
C VAL A 841 -40.12 21.95 -11.22
N ILE A 842 -41.13 21.07 -11.24
CA ILE A 842 -41.40 20.18 -12.36
C ILE A 842 -42.88 19.78 -12.39
N GLU A 843 -43.44 19.55 -13.58
CA GLU A 843 -44.82 19.12 -13.81
C GLU A 843 -44.87 17.86 -14.63
N PHE A 844 -45.78 16.97 -14.23
CA PHE A 844 -46.08 15.73 -14.92
C PHE A 844 -47.53 15.71 -15.35
N LYS A 845 -47.78 15.29 -16.58
CA LYS A 845 -49.13 15.03 -17.09
C LYS A 845 -49.22 13.61 -17.59
N PHE A 846 -49.98 12.78 -16.87
CA PHE A 846 -50.21 11.38 -17.17
C PHE A 846 -51.48 11.24 -18.00
N THR A 847 -51.43 10.54 -19.14
CA THR A 847 -52.60 10.28 -20.01
C THR A 847 -52.94 8.80 -19.97
N PHE A 848 -54.22 8.48 -19.78
CA PHE A 848 -54.74 7.12 -19.65
C PHE A 848 -55.35 6.63 -20.98
N LYS A 849 -55.62 5.32 -21.07
CA LYS A 849 -56.12 4.68 -22.29
C LYS A 849 -57.47 5.22 -22.77
N ASP A 850 -58.29 5.74 -21.86
CA ASP A 850 -59.58 6.37 -22.14
C ASP A 850 -59.45 7.86 -22.57
N GLY A 851 -58.23 8.38 -22.65
CA GLY A 851 -57.94 9.77 -22.98
C GLY A 851 -58.00 10.74 -21.79
N SER A 852 -58.38 10.28 -20.60
CA SER A 852 -58.33 11.11 -19.39
C SER A 852 -56.89 11.45 -19.00
N THR A 853 -56.70 12.57 -18.30
CA THR A 853 -55.38 13.03 -17.86
C THR A 853 -55.35 13.36 -16.38
N GLU A 854 -54.22 13.08 -15.73
CA GLU A 854 -53.95 13.45 -14.34
C GLU A 854 -52.65 14.25 -14.27
N GLU A 855 -52.64 15.31 -13.44
CA GLU A 855 -51.49 16.21 -13.30
C GLU A 855 -50.86 16.08 -11.91
N VAL A 856 -49.52 16.04 -11.88
CA VAL A 856 -48.72 16.12 -10.66
C VAL A 856 -47.74 17.28 -10.77
N ILE A 857 -47.85 18.24 -9.85
CA ILE A 857 -46.97 19.42 -9.83
C ILE A 857 -46.06 19.32 -8.61
N VAL A 858 -44.75 19.34 -8.84
CA VAL A 858 -43.74 19.29 -7.78
C VAL A 858 -43.23 20.70 -7.50
N TYR A 859 -43.25 21.09 -6.24
CA TYR A 859 -42.72 22.34 -5.69
C TYR A 859 -41.45 22.07 -4.87
N GLU A 860 -40.82 23.11 -4.35
CA GLU A 860 -39.58 23.02 -3.56
C GLU A 860 -39.69 22.10 -2.32
N LYS A 861 -40.89 21.97 -1.73
CA LYS A 861 -41.08 21.24 -0.45
C LYS A 861 -42.13 20.13 -0.51
N HIS A 862 -42.99 20.15 -1.51
CA HIS A 862 -44.14 19.26 -1.59
C HIS A 862 -44.52 19.00 -3.06
N LEU A 863 -45.34 17.99 -3.31
CA LEU A 863 -46.02 17.79 -4.59
C LEU A 863 -47.53 17.91 -4.43
N SER A 864 -48.22 18.34 -5.48
CA SER A 864 -49.67 18.46 -5.57
C SER A 864 -50.23 17.42 -6.53
N TYR A 865 -51.22 16.64 -6.09
CA TYR A 865 -51.91 15.63 -6.89
C TYR A 865 -53.39 15.56 -6.46
N ARG A 866 -54.33 15.86 -7.37
CA ARG A 866 -55.79 15.91 -7.11
C ARG A 866 -56.20 16.72 -5.88
N GLY A 867 -55.56 17.86 -5.65
CA GLY A 867 -55.81 18.71 -4.47
C GLY A 867 -55.21 18.19 -3.16
N MET A 868 -54.53 17.03 -3.18
CA MET A 868 -53.68 16.58 -2.07
C MET A 868 -52.31 17.24 -2.19
N TYR A 869 -51.74 17.61 -1.05
CA TYR A 869 -50.37 18.11 -0.94
C TYR A 869 -49.55 17.08 -0.16
N ILE A 870 -48.46 16.61 -0.74
CA ILE A 870 -47.63 15.55 -0.17
C ILE A 870 -46.21 16.08 0.05
N MET A 871 -45.71 16.03 1.28
CA MET A 871 -44.33 16.46 1.57
C MET A 871 -43.32 15.60 0.82
N LEU A 872 -42.24 16.22 0.36
CA LEU A 872 -41.14 15.53 -0.31
C LEU A 872 -40.09 15.02 0.67
N ASN A 873 -39.53 13.84 0.38
CA ASN A 873 -38.39 13.25 1.07
C ASN A 873 -37.10 13.44 0.26
N GLY A 874 -36.57 14.67 0.23
CA GLY A 874 -35.34 15.00 -0.48
C GLY A 874 -35.42 16.30 -1.27
N ASN A 875 -34.37 16.63 -2.01
CA ASN A 875 -34.33 17.80 -2.88
C ASN A 875 -35.09 17.51 -4.20
N PRO A 876 -36.22 18.18 -4.50
CA PRO A 876 -36.96 17.97 -5.76
C PRO A 876 -36.14 18.22 -7.02
N ALA A 877 -35.07 19.03 -6.97
CA ALA A 877 -34.17 19.18 -8.12
C ALA A 877 -33.55 17.84 -8.56
N ASN A 878 -33.43 16.88 -7.65
CA ASN A 878 -32.93 15.53 -7.95
C ASN A 878 -33.94 14.67 -8.71
N ILE A 879 -35.23 15.02 -8.72
CA ILE A 879 -36.25 14.30 -9.50
C ILE A 879 -35.91 14.38 -10.98
N GLY A 880 -35.56 15.58 -11.47
CA GLY A 880 -35.07 15.75 -12.83
C GLY A 880 -33.83 14.88 -13.07
N GLY A 881 -32.82 14.95 -12.19
CA GLY A 881 -31.64 14.09 -12.29
C GLY A 881 -31.98 12.61 -12.42
N LEU A 882 -32.84 12.06 -11.55
CA LEU A 882 -33.24 10.64 -11.59
C LEU A 882 -34.05 10.25 -12.83
N LEU A 883 -34.79 11.20 -13.41
CA LEU A 883 -35.51 11.02 -14.66
C LEU A 883 -34.61 11.13 -15.89
N PHE A 884 -33.58 11.98 -15.84
CA PHE A 884 -32.78 12.38 -17.01
C PHE A 884 -31.33 11.86 -17.03
N THR A 885 -30.81 11.29 -15.94
CA THR A 885 -29.52 10.58 -15.96
C THR A 885 -29.66 9.33 -16.83
N GLY A 886 -29.26 9.47 -18.10
CA GLY A 886 -29.12 8.39 -19.08
C GLY A 886 -30.20 8.26 -20.17
N TYR A 887 -30.87 9.35 -20.56
CA TYR A 887 -31.89 9.52 -21.63
C TYR A 887 -33.37 9.53 -21.20
N PHE A 888 -34.02 10.65 -21.55
CA PHE A 888 -35.38 10.77 -22.09
C PHE A 888 -35.25 10.88 -23.61
#